data_AF-A0ABD0BH07-F1
#
_entry.id   AF-A0ABD0BH07-F1
#
_cell.length_a   1.000
_cell.length_b   1.000
_cell.length_c   1.000
_cell.angle_alpha   90.00
_cell.angle_beta   90.00
_cell.angle_gamma   90.00
#
_symmetry.space_group_name_H-M   'P 1'
#
loop_
_entity.id
_entity.type
_entity.pdbx_description
1 polymer ?
#
loop_
_entity_poly.entity_id
_entity_poly.type
_entity_poly.pdbx_seq_one_letter_code
_entity_poly.pdbx_strand_id
1 'polypeptide(L)'
;MNRMRRHTATIVATVMASSLVSLTPVAYSQDASAEGSLSWGIRSSFNNYTGGATKLSDGAARSDKSFTFPLVSQTFNESTSKLEAQFKGEVLYKKYCKNTGKKDPVDDECSLDLSMKNPKVVIAAEGSYMEATVRSKQYTTGQYFSPEKPVRIANLYTSGAQFTDSEGKISWSDIATALTPDGVKMFSDFYNENEGLDPLGFTYKGKGVRPAGDQGGLRTAAQKWTAPKDYDHISRPFLYGEKIVVVTAEYGVTLLDAELRPIATKELPIDKLATVAFNDATGELFYAASEGASDAKTLMKVAVSGDAIGEATSVGTVSEPIRGIGVDPDSGKFFAISAEAGDDSARDNGGHLTIFDKSEKQRSIALPKTEKILGAKVVDGESVYAKIFNIDDFAEVAKMNDGTFIFHPGAAIVLNEEDSVATKGFLFSIDLNASDEEAFKYMKGSQYLERTALFGVSTDGETILRSTHFGRGGAQILKYANRDVSVVTESIQLSGGELWAGSVFHDGKIVQLDGKNGNLNWLNPADLKVEKSLPITNGRETSNRRHGDFLINKNGDVYVQTLDESTGDLKEYYVLTRMTDMSKPPAAKPDNENRLKEIERLESDKTKPSTSGKAEQIGKIIGIVLGVLGGLSVLSFFFQNHIRSFLGL
;
A
#
# COMPACT_ATOMS: atom_id res chain seq x y z
N MET A 1 59.86 -57.12 -8.41
CA MET A 1 58.54 -57.23 -7.77
C MET A 1 57.49 -56.69 -8.71
N ASN A 2 56.50 -57.53 -9.04
CA ASN A 2 55.31 -57.31 -9.89
C ASN A 2 54.57 -56.00 -9.54
N ARG A 3 53.77 -55.34 -10.39
CA ARG A 3 53.31 -55.42 -11.79
C ARG A 3 52.46 -54.14 -11.95
N MET A 4 52.53 -53.43 -13.07
CA MET A 4 51.32 -53.11 -13.85
C MET A 4 51.70 -52.49 -15.19
N ARG A 5 51.36 -53.25 -16.23
CA ARG A 5 51.58 -52.95 -17.66
C ARG A 5 50.46 -52.05 -18.15
N ARG A 6 50.83 -51.06 -18.97
CA ARG A 6 49.96 -50.34 -19.90
C ARG A 6 49.45 -51.30 -20.97
N HIS A 7 48.15 -51.37 -21.18
CA HIS A 7 47.56 -51.93 -22.40
C HIS A 7 46.48 -51.00 -22.94
N THR A 8 46.77 -50.50 -24.14
CA THR A 8 45.90 -49.85 -25.10
C THR A 8 44.72 -50.77 -25.44
N ALA A 9 43.48 -50.26 -25.40
CA ALA A 9 42.32 -50.98 -25.88
C ALA A 9 41.54 -50.10 -26.87
N THR A 10 41.49 -50.60 -28.10
CA THR A 10 40.72 -50.17 -29.26
C THR A 10 39.23 -50.08 -28.94
N ILE A 11 38.61 -48.92 -29.15
CA ILE A 11 37.16 -48.74 -29.08
C ILE A 11 36.55 -49.06 -30.45
N VAL A 12 35.72 -50.09 -30.49
CA VAL A 12 34.85 -50.44 -31.62
C VAL A 12 33.68 -49.46 -31.64
N ALA A 13 33.48 -48.78 -32.78
CA ALA A 13 32.36 -47.88 -33.01
C ALA A 13 31.10 -48.70 -33.37
N THR A 14 30.10 -48.68 -32.49
CA THR A 14 28.75 -49.17 -32.79
C THR A 14 27.91 -47.98 -33.23
N VAL A 15 27.56 -47.92 -34.51
CA VAL A 15 26.62 -46.93 -35.06
C VAL A 15 25.20 -47.33 -34.63
N MET A 16 24.66 -46.66 -33.61
CA MET A 16 23.23 -46.69 -33.29
C MET A 16 22.58 -45.53 -34.04
N ALA A 17 21.81 -45.84 -35.08
CA ALA A 17 20.94 -44.88 -35.75
C ALA A 17 19.74 -44.57 -34.84
N SER A 18 19.87 -43.52 -34.03
CA SER A 18 18.76 -42.97 -33.25
C SER A 18 17.88 -42.13 -34.17
N SER A 19 16.72 -42.66 -34.54
CA SER A 19 15.65 -41.91 -35.18
C SER A 19 15.20 -40.77 -34.25
N LEU A 20 15.58 -39.54 -34.59
CA LEU A 20 15.05 -38.33 -33.97
C LEU A 20 13.58 -38.18 -34.38
N VAL A 21 12.67 -38.58 -33.50
CA VAL A 21 11.27 -38.18 -33.57
C VAL A 21 11.21 -36.72 -33.12
N SER A 22 10.90 -35.82 -34.05
CA SER A 22 10.61 -34.42 -33.76
C SER A 22 9.39 -34.36 -32.82
N LEU A 23 9.61 -34.14 -31.53
CA LEU A 23 8.54 -33.83 -30.58
C LEU A 23 8.08 -32.39 -30.84
N THR A 24 7.08 -32.22 -31.70
CA THR A 24 6.32 -30.96 -31.75
C THR A 24 5.59 -30.80 -30.42
N PRO A 25 5.69 -29.66 -29.71
CA PRO A 25 4.91 -29.42 -28.51
C PRO A 25 3.41 -29.50 -28.86
N VAL A 26 2.71 -30.43 -28.22
CA VAL A 26 1.26 -30.60 -28.39
C VAL A 26 0.57 -29.53 -27.55
N ALA A 27 0.10 -28.47 -28.21
CA ALA A 27 -0.85 -27.56 -27.60
C ALA A 27 -2.21 -28.27 -27.51
N TYR A 28 -2.67 -28.55 -26.29
CA TYR A 28 -4.02 -29.06 -26.07
C TYR A 28 -5.00 -27.90 -26.20
N SER A 29 -5.69 -27.82 -27.34
CA SER A 29 -6.89 -26.99 -27.49
C SER A 29 -8.06 -27.77 -26.91
N GLN A 30 -8.47 -27.44 -25.69
CA GLN A 30 -9.74 -27.91 -25.16
C GLN A 30 -10.81 -26.95 -25.67
N ASP A 31 -11.79 -27.46 -26.43
CA ASP A 31 -13.06 -26.74 -26.61
C ASP A 31 -13.66 -26.59 -25.21
N ALA A 32 -13.49 -25.41 -24.64
CA ALA A 32 -14.03 -25.12 -23.33
C ALA A 32 -15.55 -25.17 -23.45
N SER A 33 -16.20 -26.14 -22.79
CA SER A 33 -17.53 -25.85 -22.24
C SER A 33 -17.42 -24.53 -21.50
N ALA A 34 -18.32 -23.57 -21.76
CA ALA A 34 -18.29 -22.16 -21.36
C ALA A 34 -18.27 -21.87 -19.84
N GLU A 35 -17.39 -22.54 -19.11
CA GLU A 35 -17.17 -22.45 -17.67
C GLU A 35 -15.99 -21.50 -17.45
N GLY A 36 -16.26 -20.19 -17.52
CA GLY A 36 -15.27 -19.16 -17.27
C GLY A 36 -15.71 -17.76 -17.72
N SER A 37 -15.08 -16.75 -17.15
CA SER A 37 -15.29 -15.35 -17.51
C SER A 37 -14.09 -14.49 -17.11
N LEU A 38 -13.91 -13.39 -17.82
CA LEU A 38 -13.08 -12.26 -17.42
C LEU A 38 -13.97 -11.22 -16.74
N SER A 39 -13.50 -10.65 -15.64
CA SER A 39 -14.08 -9.50 -14.95
C SER A 39 -13.07 -8.35 -14.97
N TRP A 40 -13.46 -7.22 -15.55
CA TRP A 40 -12.58 -6.05 -15.67
C TRP A 40 -13.40 -4.76 -15.81
N GLY A 41 -13.07 -3.75 -15.00
CA GLY A 41 -13.71 -2.43 -15.10
C GLY A 41 -13.17 -1.53 -16.22
N ILE A 42 -12.10 -1.96 -16.89
CA ILE A 42 -11.31 -1.17 -17.84
C ILE A 42 -10.60 -0.02 -17.13
N ARG A 43 -11.34 1.02 -16.71
CA ARG A 43 -10.86 2.11 -15.88
C ARG A 43 -12.04 2.83 -15.22
N SER A 44 -12.06 2.87 -13.89
CA SER A 44 -13.16 3.43 -13.11
C SER A 44 -13.35 4.94 -13.35
N SER A 45 -12.28 5.74 -13.36
CA SER A 45 -12.31 7.18 -13.69
C SER A 45 -12.86 7.46 -15.08
N PHE A 46 -12.53 6.61 -16.06
CA PHE A 46 -13.07 6.72 -17.40
C PHE A 46 -14.57 6.38 -17.42
N ASN A 47 -15.00 5.34 -16.71
CA ASN A 47 -16.42 5.04 -16.55
C ASN A 47 -17.17 6.18 -15.85
N ASN A 48 -16.64 6.74 -14.76
CA ASN A 48 -17.23 7.87 -14.06
C ASN A 48 -17.34 9.09 -14.99
N TYR A 49 -16.26 9.37 -15.74
CA TYR A 49 -16.24 10.43 -16.73
C TYR A 49 -17.29 10.23 -17.83
N THR A 50 -17.42 9.03 -18.42
CA THR A 50 -18.38 8.80 -19.51
C THR A 50 -19.81 8.60 -19.05
N GLY A 51 -20.04 8.37 -17.76
CA GLY A 51 -21.32 7.87 -17.24
C GLY A 51 -21.52 6.36 -17.49
N GLY A 52 -20.42 5.62 -17.67
CA GLY A 52 -20.39 4.20 -17.99
C GLY A 52 -20.31 3.91 -19.50
N ALA A 53 -20.44 2.63 -19.84
CA ALA A 53 -20.51 2.19 -21.23
C ALA A 53 -21.84 2.61 -21.86
N THR A 54 -21.81 3.07 -23.10
CA THR A 54 -23.00 3.39 -23.89
C THR A 54 -23.76 2.13 -24.28
N LYS A 55 -23.04 1.07 -24.67
CA LYS A 55 -23.64 -0.21 -25.06
C LYS A 55 -22.70 -1.36 -24.76
N LEU A 56 -23.29 -2.48 -24.37
CA LEU A 56 -22.62 -3.77 -24.24
C LEU A 56 -23.23 -4.74 -25.26
N SER A 57 -22.38 -5.47 -25.99
CA SER A 57 -22.78 -6.42 -27.03
C SER A 57 -21.94 -7.70 -27.02
N ASP A 58 -22.33 -8.68 -27.84
CA ASP A 58 -21.60 -9.93 -28.08
C ASP A 58 -21.29 -10.76 -26.83
N GLY A 59 -22.13 -10.61 -25.80
CA GLY A 59 -22.05 -11.33 -24.53
C GLY A 59 -21.37 -10.58 -23.40
N ALA A 60 -20.78 -9.39 -23.65
CA ALA A 60 -20.35 -8.53 -22.56
C ALA A 60 -21.55 -8.11 -21.71
N ALA A 61 -21.39 -8.10 -20.40
CA ALA A 61 -22.42 -7.69 -19.46
C ALA A 61 -21.84 -6.81 -18.35
N ARG A 62 -22.69 -5.99 -17.73
CA ARG A 62 -22.32 -5.24 -16.54
C ARG A 62 -22.34 -6.18 -15.34
N SER A 63 -21.34 -6.07 -14.47
CA SER A 63 -21.26 -6.80 -13.20
C SER A 63 -20.78 -5.87 -12.11
N ASP A 64 -21.71 -5.37 -11.30
CA ASP A 64 -21.48 -4.35 -10.27
C ASP A 64 -20.63 -3.17 -10.79
N LYS A 65 -19.37 -3.15 -10.37
CA LYS A 65 -18.35 -2.13 -10.62
C LYS A 65 -17.52 -2.38 -11.89
N SER A 66 -17.80 -3.46 -12.62
CA SER A 66 -16.97 -3.98 -13.71
C SER A 66 -17.79 -4.47 -14.91
N PHE A 67 -17.11 -4.97 -15.94
CA PHE A 67 -17.72 -5.71 -17.05
C PHE A 67 -17.31 -7.18 -16.99
N THR A 68 -18.21 -8.07 -17.37
CA THR A 68 -17.93 -9.50 -17.56
C THR A 68 -17.90 -9.86 -19.03
N PHE A 69 -16.92 -10.69 -19.39
CA PHE A 69 -16.72 -11.21 -20.75
C PHE A 69 -16.70 -12.74 -20.69
N PRO A 70 -17.64 -13.44 -21.37
CA PRO A 70 -17.66 -14.90 -21.37
C PRO A 70 -16.43 -15.49 -22.05
N LEU A 71 -15.90 -16.58 -21.47
CA LEU A 71 -14.81 -17.35 -22.08
C LEU A 71 -15.28 -17.99 -23.39
N VAL A 72 -14.42 -17.96 -24.41
CA VAL A 72 -14.60 -18.65 -25.69
C VAL A 72 -13.71 -19.88 -25.75
N SER A 73 -12.42 -19.71 -25.46
CA SER A 73 -11.44 -20.79 -25.49
C SER A 73 -10.25 -20.45 -24.59
N GLN A 74 -9.53 -21.49 -24.16
CA GLN A 74 -8.27 -21.33 -23.47
C GLN A 74 -7.27 -22.39 -23.93
N THR A 75 -5.99 -22.05 -23.91
CA THR A 75 -4.90 -23.00 -24.17
C THR A 75 -3.81 -22.80 -23.12
N PHE A 76 -3.24 -23.92 -22.65
CA PHE A 76 -2.09 -23.90 -21.75
C PHE A 76 -0.97 -24.77 -22.33
N ASN A 77 0.21 -24.17 -22.51
CA ASN A 77 1.43 -24.88 -22.90
C ASN A 77 2.28 -25.15 -21.66
N GLU A 78 2.34 -26.41 -21.25
CA GLU A 78 3.10 -26.84 -20.06
C GLU A 78 4.60 -26.56 -20.18
N SER A 79 5.19 -26.74 -21.37
CA SER A 79 6.64 -26.58 -21.58
C SER A 79 7.12 -25.14 -21.42
N THR A 80 6.26 -24.17 -21.77
CA THR A 80 6.57 -22.73 -21.66
C THR A 80 5.83 -22.07 -20.51
N SER A 81 4.98 -22.80 -19.78
CA SER A 81 4.05 -22.25 -18.78
C SER A 81 3.23 -21.07 -19.31
N LYS A 82 2.82 -21.13 -20.60
CA LYS A 82 2.09 -20.06 -21.27
C LYS A 82 0.61 -20.36 -21.29
N LEU A 83 -0.20 -19.41 -20.82
CA LEU A 83 -1.67 -19.45 -20.90
C LEU A 83 -2.16 -18.40 -21.89
N GLU A 84 -3.10 -18.77 -22.75
CA GLU A 84 -3.88 -17.85 -23.56
C GLU A 84 -5.37 -18.12 -23.34
N ALA A 85 -6.13 -17.12 -22.89
CA ALA A 85 -7.57 -17.21 -22.66
C ALA A 85 -8.29 -16.15 -23.50
N GLN A 86 -9.13 -16.58 -24.44
CA GLN A 86 -9.91 -15.73 -25.32
C GLN A 86 -11.31 -15.54 -24.76
N PHE A 87 -11.76 -14.29 -24.67
CA PHE A 87 -13.11 -13.93 -24.27
C PHE A 87 -13.84 -13.23 -25.42
N LYS A 88 -15.18 -13.25 -25.38
CA LYS A 88 -16.03 -12.50 -26.31
C LYS A 88 -16.73 -11.34 -25.62
N GLY A 89 -17.17 -10.38 -26.42
CA GLY A 89 -17.97 -9.26 -25.97
C GLY A 89 -17.41 -7.92 -26.43
N GLU A 90 -18.24 -6.89 -26.39
CA GLU A 90 -17.90 -5.53 -26.78
C GLU A 90 -18.37 -4.54 -25.72
N VAL A 91 -17.51 -3.56 -25.45
CA VAL A 91 -17.85 -2.34 -24.71
C VAL A 91 -17.71 -1.16 -25.66
N LEU A 92 -18.81 -0.41 -25.84
CA LEU A 92 -18.85 0.82 -26.64
C LEU A 92 -19.04 2.02 -25.71
N TYR A 93 -18.18 3.02 -25.86
CA TYR A 93 -18.27 4.32 -25.22
C TYR A 93 -18.51 5.40 -26.26
N LYS A 94 -19.54 6.22 -26.05
CA LYS A 94 -19.85 7.40 -26.85
C LYS A 94 -20.17 8.60 -25.97
N LYS A 95 -19.59 9.75 -26.30
CA LYS A 95 -19.85 11.04 -25.62
C LYS A 95 -19.62 12.23 -26.56
N TYR A 96 -20.28 13.35 -26.27
CA TYR A 96 -20.26 14.59 -27.08
C TYR A 96 -20.75 14.36 -28.51
N CYS A 97 -22.01 13.92 -28.62
CA CYS A 97 -22.67 13.63 -29.88
C CYS A 97 -23.30 14.91 -30.46
N LYS A 98 -23.11 15.17 -31.76
CA LYS A 98 -23.55 16.41 -32.45
C LYS A 98 -25.07 16.55 -32.59
N ASN A 99 -25.80 15.52 -32.21
CA ASN A 99 -27.21 15.21 -32.45
C ASN A 99 -27.52 14.10 -31.42
N THR A 100 -28.68 13.94 -30.76
CA THR A 100 -30.08 14.26 -31.07
C THR A 100 -30.93 14.23 -29.78
N GLY A 101 -32.16 14.77 -29.79
CA GLY A 101 -33.18 14.45 -28.77
C GLY A 101 -33.67 12.99 -28.75
N LYS A 102 -32.82 12.00 -29.03
CA LYS A 102 -33.09 10.55 -28.92
C LYS A 102 -32.52 10.00 -27.61
N LYS A 103 -33.07 8.87 -27.15
CA LYS A 103 -32.66 8.20 -25.91
C LYS A 103 -31.37 7.37 -26.01
N ASP A 104 -30.90 7.02 -27.21
CA ASP A 104 -29.76 6.11 -27.40
C ASP A 104 -28.74 6.68 -28.42
N PRO A 105 -27.51 7.01 -28.01
CA PRO A 105 -26.48 7.62 -28.87
C PRO A 105 -25.69 6.62 -29.72
N VAL A 106 -26.04 5.33 -29.74
CA VAL A 106 -25.30 4.29 -30.49
C VAL A 106 -25.12 4.62 -31.97
N ASP A 107 -26.10 5.25 -32.63
CA ASP A 107 -26.03 5.60 -34.05
C ASP A 107 -25.52 7.03 -34.32
N ASP A 108 -25.30 7.83 -33.27
CA ASP A 108 -24.94 9.23 -33.41
C ASP A 108 -23.44 9.42 -33.67
N GLU A 109 -23.09 10.48 -34.40
CA GLU A 109 -21.70 10.91 -34.58
C GLU A 109 -21.24 11.65 -33.31
N CYS A 110 -20.29 11.03 -32.61
CA CYS A 110 -19.77 11.54 -31.35
C CYS A 110 -18.29 11.90 -31.47
N SER A 111 -17.83 12.80 -30.61
CA SER A 111 -16.41 13.19 -30.55
C SER A 111 -15.59 12.16 -29.79
N LEU A 112 -16.18 11.56 -28.75
CA LEU A 112 -15.70 10.32 -28.13
C LEU A 112 -16.50 9.16 -28.73
N ASP A 113 -15.79 8.24 -29.40
CA ASP A 113 -16.32 6.99 -29.98
C ASP A 113 -15.21 5.93 -29.86
N LEU A 114 -15.33 5.08 -28.84
CA LEU A 114 -14.37 4.04 -28.50
C LEU A 114 -15.09 2.70 -28.36
N SER A 115 -14.68 1.70 -29.13
CA SER A 115 -15.03 0.30 -28.90
C SER A 115 -13.82 -0.57 -28.59
N MET A 116 -14.00 -1.46 -27.61
CA MET A 116 -13.07 -2.53 -27.25
C MET A 116 -13.82 -3.86 -27.35
N LYS A 117 -13.29 -4.80 -28.14
CA LYS A 117 -13.91 -6.10 -28.39
C LYS A 117 -12.98 -7.26 -28.14
N ASN A 118 -13.56 -8.39 -27.74
CA ASN A 118 -12.96 -9.72 -27.69
C ASN A 118 -11.60 -9.74 -26.97
N PRO A 119 -11.54 -9.34 -25.68
CA PRO A 119 -10.29 -9.31 -24.95
C PRO A 119 -9.67 -10.71 -24.85
N LYS A 120 -8.35 -10.77 -24.94
CA LYS A 120 -7.55 -11.98 -24.81
C LYS A 120 -6.49 -11.77 -23.73
N VAL A 121 -6.48 -12.62 -22.72
CA VAL A 121 -5.47 -12.62 -21.67
C VAL A 121 -4.34 -13.56 -22.05
N VAL A 122 -3.10 -13.10 -21.95
CA VAL A 122 -1.88 -13.89 -22.11
C VAL A 122 -1.07 -13.81 -20.83
N ILE A 123 -0.82 -14.97 -20.21
CA ILE A 123 0.06 -15.10 -19.04
C ILE A 123 1.29 -15.90 -19.43
N ALA A 124 2.47 -15.31 -19.30
CA ALA A 124 3.71 -15.91 -19.77
C ALA A 124 4.91 -15.42 -18.93
N ALA A 125 5.99 -16.20 -18.91
CA ALA A 125 7.19 -15.89 -18.11
C ALA A 125 7.97 -14.69 -18.65
N GLU A 126 7.91 -14.45 -19.96
CA GLU A 126 8.53 -13.32 -20.65
C GLU A 126 7.76 -12.01 -20.49
N GLY A 127 6.55 -12.06 -19.93
CA GLY A 127 5.67 -10.91 -19.75
C GLY A 127 4.22 -11.25 -20.06
N SER A 128 3.32 -10.82 -19.19
CA SER A 128 1.88 -11.05 -19.30
C SER A 128 1.19 -9.77 -19.79
N TYR A 129 0.15 -9.93 -20.61
CA TYR A 129 -0.53 -8.80 -21.25
C TYR A 129 -1.97 -9.16 -21.66
N MET A 130 -2.76 -8.13 -21.99
CA MET A 130 -4.08 -8.25 -22.61
C MET A 130 -4.06 -7.68 -24.03
N GLU A 131 -4.61 -8.43 -24.97
CA GLU A 131 -4.92 -7.98 -26.33
C GLU A 131 -6.42 -7.71 -26.48
N ALA A 132 -6.79 -6.77 -27.34
CA ALA A 132 -8.18 -6.55 -27.75
C ALA A 132 -8.25 -5.96 -29.16
N THR A 133 -9.39 -6.11 -29.82
CA THR A 133 -9.71 -5.33 -31.02
C THR A 133 -10.23 -3.96 -30.60
N VAL A 134 -9.56 -2.91 -31.05
CA VAL A 134 -9.87 -1.53 -30.68
C VAL A 134 -10.26 -0.72 -31.90
N ARG A 135 -11.28 0.12 -31.75
CA ARG A 135 -11.56 1.23 -32.66
C ARG A 135 -11.85 2.47 -31.83
N SER A 136 -11.00 3.49 -31.94
CA SER A 136 -11.09 4.71 -31.12
C SER A 136 -10.90 5.97 -31.95
N LYS A 137 -11.86 6.88 -31.90
CA LYS A 137 -11.73 8.21 -32.52
C LYS A 137 -10.75 9.06 -31.72
N GLN A 138 -9.67 9.47 -32.37
CA GLN A 138 -8.63 10.29 -31.76
C GLN A 138 -9.13 11.73 -31.68
N TYR A 139 -9.29 12.26 -30.46
CA TYR A 139 -9.77 13.61 -30.18
C TYR A 139 -8.96 14.70 -30.91
N THR A 140 -7.64 14.56 -30.91
CA THR A 140 -6.71 15.56 -31.48
C THR A 140 -6.78 15.67 -33.01
N THR A 141 -7.21 14.62 -33.71
CA THR A 141 -7.17 14.57 -35.19
C THR A 141 -8.52 14.28 -35.84
N GLY A 142 -9.49 13.77 -35.09
CA GLY A 142 -10.77 13.25 -35.58
C GLY A 142 -10.68 11.92 -36.35
N GLN A 143 -9.47 11.38 -36.57
CA GLN A 143 -9.26 10.10 -37.26
C GLN A 143 -9.47 8.91 -36.32
N TYR A 144 -9.67 7.72 -36.88
CA TYR A 144 -9.78 6.49 -36.09
C TYR A 144 -8.43 5.79 -35.95
N PHE A 145 -8.07 5.47 -34.71
CA PHE A 145 -7.16 4.37 -34.40
C PHE A 145 -7.96 3.07 -34.51
N SER A 146 -7.66 2.27 -35.53
CA SER A 146 -8.37 1.00 -35.82
C SER A 146 -7.40 -0.01 -36.44
N PRO A 147 -6.48 -0.60 -35.66
CA PRO A 147 -5.55 -1.61 -36.16
C PRO A 147 -6.26 -2.78 -36.84
N GLU A 148 -5.65 -3.36 -37.88
CA GLU A 148 -6.23 -4.50 -38.62
C GLU A 148 -6.31 -5.79 -37.79
N LYS A 149 -5.50 -5.88 -36.73
CA LYS A 149 -5.40 -7.03 -35.82
C LYS A 149 -5.58 -6.56 -34.37
N PRO A 150 -5.98 -7.46 -33.45
CA PRO A 150 -5.95 -7.16 -32.03
C PRO A 150 -4.57 -6.65 -31.61
N VAL A 151 -4.55 -5.64 -30.75
CA VAL A 151 -3.32 -5.01 -30.23
C VAL A 151 -3.25 -5.21 -28.73
N ARG A 152 -2.04 -5.17 -28.18
CA ARG A 152 -1.85 -5.19 -26.72
C ARG A 152 -2.35 -3.87 -26.16
N ILE A 153 -3.26 -3.90 -25.19
CA ILE A 153 -3.80 -2.68 -24.59
C ILE A 153 -3.32 -2.48 -23.16
N ALA A 154 -3.02 -3.57 -22.45
CA ALA A 154 -2.54 -3.52 -21.08
C ALA A 154 -1.44 -4.55 -20.81
N ASN A 155 -0.43 -4.16 -20.04
CA ASN A 155 0.50 -5.07 -19.37
C ASN A 155 -0.19 -5.64 -18.12
N LEU A 156 0.07 -6.91 -17.80
CA LEU A 156 -0.50 -7.61 -16.65
C LEU A 156 0.61 -8.00 -15.67
N TYR A 157 0.46 -7.62 -14.41
CA TYR A 157 1.44 -7.92 -13.36
C TYR A 157 0.88 -9.00 -12.42
N THR A 158 1.26 -10.23 -12.71
CA THR A 158 0.72 -11.44 -12.05
C THR A 158 1.37 -11.76 -10.72
N SER A 159 2.57 -11.22 -10.44
CA SER A 159 3.32 -11.47 -9.20
C SER A 159 2.51 -11.16 -7.94
N GLY A 160 1.90 -9.97 -7.89
CA GLY A 160 1.05 -9.52 -6.78
C GLY A 160 -0.36 -10.11 -6.74
N ALA A 161 -0.80 -10.76 -7.83
CA ALA A 161 -2.17 -11.24 -7.97
C ALA A 161 -2.47 -12.47 -7.10
N GLN A 162 -3.75 -12.74 -6.86
CA GLN A 162 -4.21 -14.02 -6.31
C GLN A 162 -4.29 -15.07 -7.42
N PHE A 163 -3.96 -16.32 -7.08
CA PHE A 163 -4.05 -17.46 -7.98
C PHE A 163 -4.52 -18.69 -7.20
N THR A 164 -5.56 -19.35 -7.69
CA THR A 164 -6.04 -20.62 -7.13
C THR A 164 -6.26 -21.63 -8.26
N ASP A 165 -5.82 -22.85 -8.02
CA ASP A 165 -6.21 -24.05 -8.78
C ASP A 165 -7.03 -24.94 -7.84
N SER A 166 -8.34 -25.01 -8.07
CA SER A 166 -9.25 -25.87 -7.32
C SER A 166 -9.81 -26.94 -8.26
N GLU A 167 -9.15 -28.09 -8.29
CA GLU A 167 -9.55 -29.25 -9.11
C GLU A 167 -9.67 -28.91 -10.61
N GLY A 168 -8.70 -28.13 -11.13
CA GLY A 168 -8.69 -27.71 -12.54
C GLY A 168 -9.61 -26.53 -12.84
N LYS A 169 -10.24 -25.91 -11.83
CA LYS A 169 -10.81 -24.56 -11.95
C LYS A 169 -9.74 -23.56 -11.56
N ILE A 170 -9.20 -22.87 -12.56
CA ILE A 170 -8.21 -21.82 -12.37
C ILE A 170 -8.92 -20.49 -12.15
N SER A 171 -8.47 -19.73 -11.15
CA SER A 171 -8.93 -18.37 -10.89
C SER A 171 -7.74 -17.46 -10.65
N TRP A 172 -7.78 -16.31 -11.32
CA TRP A 172 -6.92 -15.16 -11.04
C TRP A 172 -7.78 -13.98 -10.57
N SER A 173 -7.31 -13.25 -9.57
CA SER A 173 -7.92 -11.98 -9.18
C SER A 173 -6.85 -10.98 -8.75
N ASP A 174 -7.21 -9.69 -8.73
CA ASP A 174 -6.32 -8.60 -8.35
C ASP A 174 -5.03 -8.54 -9.19
N ILE A 175 -5.11 -8.87 -10.49
CA ILE A 175 -4.01 -8.64 -11.42
C ILE A 175 -3.93 -7.13 -11.65
N ALA A 176 -2.84 -6.51 -11.21
CA ALA A 176 -2.54 -5.12 -11.53
C ALA A 176 -2.28 -4.97 -13.05
N THR A 177 -2.76 -3.89 -13.62
CA THR A 177 -2.78 -3.64 -15.06
C THR A 177 -2.17 -2.27 -15.34
N ALA A 178 -1.47 -2.09 -16.45
CA ALA A 178 -0.97 -0.78 -16.87
C ALA A 178 -1.02 -0.59 -18.39
N LEU A 179 -1.23 0.64 -18.84
CA LEU A 179 -1.36 0.96 -20.25
C LEU A 179 -0.08 0.68 -21.03
N THR A 180 -0.28 0.10 -22.21
CA THR A 180 0.74 -0.01 -23.27
C THR A 180 0.64 1.19 -24.22
N PRO A 181 1.60 1.40 -25.14
CA PRO A 181 1.48 2.46 -26.16
C PRO A 181 0.20 2.38 -27.00
N ASP A 182 -0.25 1.18 -27.39
CA ASP A 182 -1.50 0.99 -28.12
C ASP A 182 -2.73 1.21 -27.21
N GLY A 183 -2.63 0.86 -25.93
CA GLY A 183 -3.63 1.23 -24.91
C GLY A 183 -3.77 2.75 -24.75
N VAL A 184 -2.67 3.50 -24.81
CA VAL A 184 -2.71 4.97 -24.80
C VAL A 184 -3.49 5.50 -26.00
N LYS A 185 -3.29 4.92 -27.20
CA LYS A 185 -4.07 5.24 -28.40
C LYS A 185 -5.54 4.85 -28.30
N MET A 186 -5.85 3.74 -27.62
CA MET A 186 -7.25 3.38 -27.30
C MET A 186 -7.96 4.51 -26.56
N PHE A 187 -7.27 5.21 -25.65
CA PHE A 187 -7.77 6.37 -24.93
C PHE A 187 -7.42 7.72 -25.56
N SER A 188 -7.07 7.76 -26.85
CA SER A 188 -6.80 9.01 -27.57
C SER A 188 -5.70 9.88 -26.92
N ASP A 189 -4.63 9.27 -26.40
CA ASP A 189 -3.48 9.95 -25.80
C ASP A 189 -3.79 10.80 -24.55
N PHE A 190 -4.96 10.60 -23.91
CA PHE A 190 -5.30 11.29 -22.65
C PHE A 190 -4.57 10.71 -21.42
N TYR A 191 -4.02 9.51 -21.54
CA TYR A 191 -3.31 8.81 -20.49
C TYR A 191 -1.91 8.44 -20.95
N ASN A 192 -1.01 8.15 -20.02
CA ASN A 192 0.38 7.86 -20.32
C ASN A 192 0.66 6.36 -20.37
N GLU A 193 1.77 5.97 -21.01
CA GLU A 193 2.27 4.61 -20.94
C GLU A 193 2.61 4.26 -19.48
N ASN A 194 2.38 3.01 -19.10
CA ASN A 194 2.53 2.49 -17.74
C ASN A 194 1.57 3.09 -16.71
N GLU A 195 0.63 3.92 -17.14
CA GLU A 195 -0.44 4.39 -16.27
C GLU A 195 -1.40 3.22 -15.97
N GLY A 196 -1.52 2.89 -14.69
CA GLY A 196 -2.36 1.81 -14.16
C GLY A 196 -3.84 1.92 -14.54
N LEU A 197 -4.46 0.77 -14.79
CA LEU A 197 -5.89 0.61 -15.08
C LEU A 197 -6.59 -0.13 -13.92
N ASP A 198 -7.89 -0.39 -14.06
CA ASP A 198 -8.59 -1.22 -13.08
C ASP A 198 -7.96 -2.63 -13.05
N PRO A 199 -7.82 -3.25 -11.86
CA PRO A 199 -7.36 -4.61 -11.77
C PRO A 199 -8.34 -5.55 -12.45
N LEU A 200 -7.83 -6.66 -12.98
CA LEU A 200 -8.65 -7.67 -13.61
C LEU A 200 -8.60 -9.00 -12.87
N GLY A 201 -9.63 -9.81 -13.08
CA GLY A 201 -9.68 -11.20 -12.65
C GLY A 201 -10.35 -12.06 -13.71
N PHE A 202 -9.98 -13.33 -13.77
CA PHE A 202 -10.60 -14.25 -14.73
C PHE A 202 -10.57 -15.69 -14.23
N THR A 203 -11.52 -16.48 -14.71
CA THR A 203 -11.67 -17.89 -14.38
C THR A 203 -11.82 -18.74 -15.62
N TYR A 204 -11.35 -19.97 -15.55
CA TYR A 204 -11.55 -20.98 -16.58
C TYR A 204 -11.34 -22.39 -16.01
N LYS A 205 -11.84 -23.39 -16.73
CA LYS A 205 -11.53 -24.80 -16.48
C LYS A 205 -10.39 -25.27 -17.38
N GLY A 206 -9.38 -25.87 -16.79
CA GLY A 206 -8.21 -26.34 -17.51
C GLY A 206 -7.00 -26.51 -16.60
N LYS A 207 -5.82 -26.49 -17.22
CA LYS A 207 -4.54 -26.43 -16.50
C LYS A 207 -4.02 -25.00 -16.52
N GLY A 208 -3.33 -24.61 -15.47
CA GLY A 208 -2.64 -23.33 -15.41
C GLY A 208 -1.65 -23.36 -14.27
N VAL A 209 -0.55 -22.64 -14.44
CA VAL A 209 0.42 -22.41 -13.37
C VAL A 209 0.77 -20.94 -13.34
N ARG A 210 1.13 -20.47 -12.16
CA ARG A 210 1.79 -19.18 -12.01
C ARG A 210 3.18 -19.24 -12.68
N PRO A 211 3.57 -18.22 -13.47
CA PRO A 211 4.91 -18.17 -14.04
C PRO A 211 6.01 -18.34 -12.99
N ALA A 212 7.12 -18.99 -13.33
CA ALA A 212 8.18 -19.31 -12.36
C ALA A 212 8.75 -18.06 -11.66
N GLY A 213 8.85 -16.94 -12.38
CA GLY A 213 9.30 -15.64 -11.84
C GLY A 213 8.36 -15.02 -10.81
N ASP A 214 7.11 -15.50 -10.72
CA ASP A 214 6.08 -14.95 -9.84
C ASP A 214 5.88 -15.75 -8.54
N GLN A 215 6.60 -16.87 -8.37
CA GLN A 215 6.30 -17.86 -7.32
C GLN A 215 6.53 -17.34 -5.89
N GLY A 216 7.34 -16.29 -5.70
CA GLY A 216 7.65 -15.69 -4.39
C GLY A 216 7.34 -14.19 -4.31
N GLY A 217 7.40 -13.63 -3.10
CA GLY A 217 7.20 -12.20 -2.84
C GLY A 217 5.80 -11.82 -2.39
N LEU A 218 5.51 -10.51 -2.43
CA LEU A 218 4.29 -9.91 -1.91
C LEU A 218 3.07 -10.24 -2.78
N ARG A 219 1.97 -10.66 -2.15
CA ARG A 219 0.68 -10.91 -2.81
C ARG A 219 -0.44 -10.13 -2.14
N THR A 220 -1.27 -9.47 -2.94
CA THR A 220 -2.43 -8.68 -2.51
C THR A 220 -3.48 -9.57 -1.88
N ALA A 221 -3.83 -9.34 -0.62
CA ALA A 221 -4.92 -10.05 0.04
C ALA A 221 -6.27 -9.67 -0.57
N ALA A 222 -7.20 -10.64 -0.61
CA ALA A 222 -8.56 -10.40 -1.10
C ALA A 222 -9.36 -9.48 -0.17
N GLN A 223 -9.15 -9.59 1.15
CA GLN A 223 -9.76 -8.69 2.13
C GLN A 223 -9.03 -7.34 2.11
N LYS A 224 -9.82 -6.27 1.94
CA LYS A 224 -9.40 -4.87 1.99
C LYS A 224 -10.29 -4.12 2.97
N TRP A 225 -9.85 -2.98 3.47
CA TRP A 225 -10.69 -2.10 4.30
C TRP A 225 -10.83 -0.74 3.63
N THR A 226 -12.06 -0.26 3.50
CA THR A 226 -12.38 1.05 2.92
C THR A 226 -12.67 2.04 4.04
N ALA A 227 -12.08 3.23 3.96
CA ALA A 227 -12.34 4.29 4.90
C ALA A 227 -13.82 4.73 4.85
N PRO A 228 -14.39 5.16 6.00
CA PRO A 228 -15.79 5.58 6.10
C PRO A 228 -16.05 6.97 5.51
N LYS A 229 -15.00 7.70 5.10
CA LYS A 229 -15.06 9.01 4.47
C LYS A 229 -14.34 8.97 3.12
N ASP A 230 -14.65 9.94 2.27
CA ASP A 230 -13.99 10.08 0.97
C ASP A 230 -12.49 10.42 1.11
N TYR A 231 -11.77 10.30 0.01
CA TYR A 231 -10.31 10.35 -0.06
C TYR A 231 -9.71 11.68 0.43
N ASP A 232 -10.47 12.78 0.38
CA ASP A 232 -9.99 14.06 0.90
C ASP A 232 -9.80 14.06 2.43
N HIS A 233 -10.50 13.15 3.12
CA HIS A 233 -10.36 12.96 4.56
C HIS A 233 -9.17 12.04 4.88
N ILE A 234 -8.17 12.62 5.54
CA ILE A 234 -6.92 11.95 5.88
C ILE A 234 -7.18 10.69 6.71
N SER A 235 -6.50 9.59 6.35
CA SER A 235 -6.64 8.27 6.99
C SER A 235 -5.25 7.73 7.32
N ARG A 236 -4.88 7.72 8.60
CA ARG A 236 -3.54 7.35 9.08
C ARG A 236 -3.57 5.98 9.76
N PRO A 237 -2.86 4.97 9.22
CA PRO A 237 -2.76 3.66 9.86
C PRO A 237 -1.60 3.60 10.88
N PHE A 238 -1.77 2.85 11.96
CA PHE A 238 -0.77 2.56 12.98
C PHE A 238 -0.77 1.07 13.32
N LEU A 239 0.41 0.50 13.60
CA LEU A 239 0.52 -0.87 14.10
C LEU A 239 0.19 -0.93 15.60
N TYR A 240 -0.57 -1.93 16.03
CA TYR A 240 -0.82 -2.24 17.43
C TYR A 240 -0.72 -3.76 17.65
N GLY A 241 0.48 -4.24 17.95
CA GLY A 241 0.77 -5.67 17.93
C GLY A 241 0.57 -6.25 16.52
N GLU A 242 -0.41 -7.16 16.37
CA GLU A 242 -0.80 -7.71 15.06
C GLU A 242 -2.00 -6.98 14.43
N LYS A 243 -2.61 -6.03 15.15
CA LYS A 243 -3.77 -5.25 14.72
C LYS A 243 -3.33 -3.95 14.06
N ILE A 244 -4.28 -3.33 13.38
CA ILE A 244 -4.10 -2.03 12.76
C ILE A 244 -5.12 -1.06 13.34
N VAL A 245 -4.64 0.08 13.83
CA VAL A 245 -5.49 1.22 14.22
C VAL A 245 -5.48 2.20 13.05
N VAL A 246 -6.65 2.51 12.49
CA VAL A 246 -6.77 3.53 11.45
C VAL A 246 -7.54 4.72 12.00
N VAL A 247 -6.90 5.88 11.98
CA VAL A 247 -7.52 7.16 12.35
C VAL A 247 -7.98 7.87 11.08
N THR A 248 -9.25 8.26 11.03
CA THR A 248 -9.83 8.99 9.91
C THR A 248 -10.29 10.38 10.38
N ALA A 249 -9.74 11.41 9.74
CA ALA A 249 -10.08 12.82 10.01
C ALA A 249 -11.59 13.06 9.93
N GLU A 250 -12.13 13.88 10.84
CA GLU A 250 -13.56 14.23 10.91
C GLU A 250 -14.51 13.01 10.94
N TYR A 251 -14.01 11.90 11.48
CA TYR A 251 -14.78 10.68 11.71
C TYR A 251 -14.44 10.02 13.03
N GLY A 252 -13.20 9.54 13.21
CA GLY A 252 -12.82 8.78 14.39
C GLY A 252 -11.80 7.68 14.12
N VAL A 253 -11.92 6.57 14.86
CA VAL A 253 -10.93 5.49 14.89
C VAL A 253 -11.59 4.16 14.56
N THR A 254 -10.93 3.37 13.71
CA THR A 254 -11.29 1.97 13.44
C THR A 254 -10.13 1.06 13.81
N LEU A 255 -10.41 0.07 14.65
CA LEU A 255 -9.51 -1.04 14.98
C LEU A 255 -9.77 -2.21 14.03
N LEU A 256 -8.72 -2.71 13.39
CA LEU A 256 -8.76 -3.81 12.43
C LEU A 256 -7.93 -5.00 12.93
N ASP A 257 -8.33 -6.21 12.57
CA ASP A 257 -7.48 -7.40 12.68
C ASP A 257 -6.33 -7.36 11.65
N ALA A 258 -5.40 -8.32 11.76
CA ALA A 258 -4.26 -8.43 10.85
C ALA A 258 -4.66 -8.64 9.38
N GLU A 259 -5.88 -9.10 9.12
CA GLU A 259 -6.47 -9.32 7.80
C GLU A 259 -7.31 -8.14 7.31
N LEU A 260 -7.32 -7.01 8.02
CA LEU A 260 -8.11 -5.82 7.69
C LEU A 260 -9.63 -5.99 7.85
N ARG A 261 -10.09 -6.86 8.76
CA ARG A 261 -11.49 -6.90 9.18
C ARG A 261 -11.72 -5.97 10.36
N PRO A 262 -12.80 -5.17 10.36
CA PRO A 262 -13.11 -4.29 11.48
C PRO A 262 -13.46 -5.08 12.74
N ILE A 263 -12.80 -4.73 13.84
CA ILE A 263 -13.04 -5.24 15.19
C ILE A 263 -13.94 -4.26 15.95
N ALA A 264 -13.57 -2.97 15.96
CA ALA A 264 -14.29 -1.91 16.66
C ALA A 264 -14.12 -0.58 15.93
N THR A 265 -15.14 0.29 16.02
CA THR A 265 -15.09 1.66 15.50
C THR A 265 -15.67 2.61 16.55
N LYS A 266 -15.07 3.79 16.68
CA LYS A 266 -15.52 4.84 17.60
C LYS A 266 -15.44 6.18 16.87
N GLU A 267 -16.57 6.87 16.79
CA GLU A 267 -16.59 8.25 16.30
C GLU A 267 -15.94 9.17 17.34
N LEU A 268 -15.01 10.01 16.88
CA LEU A 268 -14.27 10.96 17.70
C LEU A 268 -14.11 12.27 16.92
N PRO A 269 -14.09 13.43 17.59
CA PRO A 269 -13.96 14.73 16.93
C PRO A 269 -12.52 14.98 16.48
N ILE A 270 -11.94 14.11 15.66
CA ILE A 270 -10.58 14.24 15.13
C ILE A 270 -10.56 15.43 14.16
N ASP A 271 -9.57 16.31 14.30
CA ASP A 271 -9.38 17.44 13.40
C ASP A 271 -9.15 17.00 11.93
N LYS A 272 -9.39 17.93 11.00
CA LYS A 272 -9.30 17.68 9.56
C LYS A 272 -7.91 17.23 9.07
N LEU A 273 -6.85 17.51 9.84
CA LEU A 273 -5.48 17.13 9.52
C LEU A 273 -5.09 15.76 10.09
N ALA A 274 -5.97 15.11 10.86
CA ALA A 274 -5.62 13.92 11.64
C ALA A 274 -4.32 14.14 12.43
N THR A 275 -4.25 15.25 13.15
CA THR A 275 -3.13 15.62 14.02
C THR A 275 -3.15 14.70 15.24
N VAL A 276 -2.46 13.57 15.11
CA VAL A 276 -2.48 12.47 16.07
C VAL A 276 -1.10 11.87 16.32
N ALA A 277 -0.95 11.21 17.47
CA ALA A 277 0.16 10.34 17.80
C ALA A 277 -0.35 9.07 18.50
N PHE A 278 0.21 7.92 18.17
CA PHE A 278 -0.18 6.64 18.73
C PHE A 278 0.99 6.00 19.48
N ASN A 279 0.75 5.58 20.72
CA ASN A 279 1.68 4.79 21.50
C ASN A 279 1.35 3.30 21.25
N ASP A 280 2.15 2.65 20.40
CA ASP A 280 1.95 1.26 20.03
C ASP A 280 2.22 0.27 21.17
N ALA A 281 3.02 0.65 22.16
CA ALA A 281 3.30 -0.15 23.35
C ALA A 281 2.11 -0.18 24.33
N THR A 282 1.39 0.95 24.50
CA THR A 282 0.27 1.04 25.46
C THR A 282 -1.11 0.99 24.81
N GLY A 283 -1.20 1.29 23.51
CA GLY A 283 -2.47 1.47 22.79
C GLY A 283 -3.12 2.85 23.01
N GLU A 284 -2.44 3.80 23.64
CA GLU A 284 -2.97 5.17 23.79
C GLU A 284 -2.83 5.97 22.49
N LEU A 285 -3.96 6.46 21.98
CA LEU A 285 -4.04 7.43 20.89
C LEU A 285 -4.26 8.82 21.46
N PHE A 286 -3.40 9.77 21.08
CA PHE A 286 -3.55 11.20 21.34
C PHE A 286 -3.97 11.91 20.06
N TYR A 287 -4.93 12.83 20.15
CA TYR A 287 -5.44 13.56 19.00
C TYR A 287 -5.84 14.99 19.33
N ALA A 288 -5.68 15.89 18.36
CA ALA A 288 -6.25 17.22 18.42
C ALA A 288 -7.75 17.14 18.10
N ALA A 289 -8.58 17.65 19.00
CA ALA A 289 -10.02 17.64 18.84
C ALA A 289 -10.53 18.94 18.23
N SER A 290 -11.45 18.83 17.26
CA SER A 290 -12.08 19.98 16.61
C SER A 290 -13.50 19.66 16.16
N GLU A 291 -14.41 20.63 16.30
CA GLU A 291 -15.72 20.65 15.63
C GLU A 291 -15.60 21.53 14.38
N GLY A 292 -14.93 21.03 13.33
CA GLY A 292 -14.64 21.77 12.09
C GLY A 292 -13.16 22.18 11.94
N ALA A 293 -12.88 23.22 11.15
CA ALA A 293 -11.53 23.44 10.59
C ALA A 293 -10.58 24.38 11.38
N SER A 294 -11.02 25.11 12.41
CA SER A 294 -10.22 26.23 12.96
C SER A 294 -9.81 26.16 14.44
N ASP A 295 -10.41 25.31 15.28
CA ASP A 295 -10.25 25.40 16.75
C ASP A 295 -9.65 24.14 17.39
N ALA A 296 -8.72 23.46 16.71
CA ALA A 296 -8.05 22.24 17.17
C ALA A 296 -7.10 22.45 18.37
N LYS A 297 -7.58 23.07 19.46
CA LYS A 297 -6.82 23.49 20.66
C LYS A 297 -6.88 22.48 21.81
N THR A 298 -7.82 21.53 21.75
CA THR A 298 -8.01 20.55 22.82
C THR A 298 -7.27 19.27 22.47
N LEU A 299 -6.34 18.86 23.34
CA LEU A 299 -5.67 17.57 23.26
C LEU A 299 -6.52 16.53 23.97
N MET A 300 -6.95 15.53 23.22
CA MET A 300 -7.72 14.40 23.74
C MET A 300 -6.87 13.12 23.68
N LYS A 301 -7.29 12.13 24.46
CA LYS A 301 -6.76 10.77 24.35
C LYS A 301 -7.84 9.71 24.44
N VAL A 302 -7.58 8.56 23.84
CA VAL A 302 -8.41 7.35 23.92
C VAL A 302 -7.52 6.11 23.94
N ALA A 303 -7.89 5.11 24.73
CA ALA A 303 -7.15 3.86 24.81
C ALA A 303 -7.74 2.81 23.86
N VAL A 304 -6.89 2.19 23.06
CA VAL A 304 -7.16 0.92 22.37
C VAL A 304 -6.62 -0.19 23.26
N SER A 305 -7.48 -1.11 23.68
CA SER A 305 -7.09 -2.21 24.57
C SER A 305 -7.78 -3.50 24.15
N GLY A 306 -6.98 -4.53 23.85
CA GLY A 306 -7.49 -5.77 23.30
C GLY A 306 -8.29 -5.50 22.02
N ASP A 307 -9.57 -5.83 22.03
CA ASP A 307 -10.49 -5.70 20.88
C ASP A 307 -11.43 -4.48 21.00
N ALA A 308 -11.17 -3.57 21.94
CA ALA A 308 -12.05 -2.44 22.23
C ALA A 308 -11.35 -1.08 22.10
N ILE A 309 -12.14 -0.06 21.79
CA ILE A 309 -11.76 1.35 21.86
C ILE A 309 -12.51 1.94 23.06
N GLY A 310 -11.77 2.50 24.02
CA GLY A 310 -12.31 3.08 25.24
C GLY A 310 -13.06 4.40 25.04
N GLU A 311 -13.42 5.05 26.14
CA GLU A 311 -13.96 6.41 26.11
C GLU A 311 -12.85 7.44 25.98
N ALA A 312 -13.10 8.47 25.17
CA ALA A 312 -12.16 9.57 25.02
C ALA A 312 -12.20 10.50 26.23
N THR A 313 -11.03 10.99 26.63
CA THR A 313 -10.85 11.92 27.75
C THR A 313 -10.02 13.11 27.31
N SER A 314 -10.32 14.28 27.87
CA SER A 314 -9.52 15.48 27.64
C SER A 314 -8.26 15.42 28.49
N VAL A 315 -7.11 15.61 27.84
CA VAL A 315 -5.83 15.83 28.53
C VAL A 315 -5.71 17.29 28.96
N GLY A 316 -6.16 18.20 28.09
CA GLY A 316 -6.14 19.63 28.35
C GLY A 316 -6.32 20.46 27.09
N THR A 317 -6.35 21.78 27.28
CA THR A 317 -6.45 22.76 26.19
C THR A 317 -5.19 23.61 26.15
N VAL A 318 -4.66 23.83 24.96
CA VAL A 318 -3.52 24.74 24.71
C VAL A 318 -4.02 26.09 24.19
N SER A 319 -3.16 27.11 24.24
CA SER A 319 -3.51 28.49 23.84
C SER A 319 -3.82 28.61 22.34
N GLU A 320 -3.08 27.88 21.51
CA GLU A 320 -3.19 27.93 20.05
C GLU A 320 -3.59 26.60 19.42
N PRO A 321 -4.04 26.59 18.15
CA PRO A 321 -4.34 25.34 17.48
C PRO A 321 -3.12 24.41 17.44
N ILE A 322 -3.35 23.13 17.72
CA ILE A 322 -2.34 22.09 17.70
C ILE A 322 -1.94 21.82 16.24
N ARG A 323 -0.65 21.63 16.01
CA ARG A 323 -0.02 21.40 14.71
C ARG A 323 0.75 20.08 14.66
N GLY A 324 1.24 19.61 15.79
CA GLY A 324 1.94 18.33 15.89
C GLY A 324 1.77 17.73 17.26
N ILE A 325 1.70 16.41 17.32
CA ILE A 325 1.67 15.62 18.56
C ILE A 325 2.73 14.54 18.45
N GLY A 326 3.45 14.29 19.53
CA GLY A 326 4.36 13.15 19.63
C GLY A 326 4.22 12.45 20.97
N VAL A 327 4.46 11.14 20.98
CA VAL A 327 4.48 10.32 22.19
C VAL A 327 5.75 9.48 22.19
N ASP A 328 6.42 9.46 23.33
CA ASP A 328 7.55 8.58 23.59
C ASP A 328 7.02 7.28 24.22
N PRO A 329 7.03 6.15 23.48
CA PRO A 329 6.50 4.89 24.00
C PRO A 329 7.25 4.39 25.23
N ASP A 330 8.53 4.74 25.39
CA ASP A 330 9.38 4.23 26.48
C ASP A 330 9.10 4.93 27.81
N SER A 331 9.03 6.27 27.79
CA SER A 331 8.80 7.06 29.00
C SER A 331 7.31 7.34 29.29
N GLY A 332 6.44 7.17 28.28
CA GLY A 332 5.04 7.59 28.33
C GLY A 332 4.86 9.11 28.34
N LYS A 333 5.93 9.89 28.15
CA LYS A 333 5.81 11.33 27.93
C LYS A 333 5.24 11.60 26.56
N PHE A 334 4.48 12.66 26.43
CA PHE A 334 3.94 13.11 25.15
C PHE A 334 3.95 14.63 25.09
N PHE A 335 3.77 15.19 23.91
CA PHE A 335 3.80 16.63 23.72
C PHE A 335 2.87 17.07 22.60
N ALA A 336 2.51 18.35 22.64
CA ALA A 336 1.84 19.06 21.57
C ALA A 336 2.65 20.29 21.17
N ILE A 337 2.73 20.54 19.87
CA ILE A 337 3.20 21.79 19.28
C ILE A 337 1.97 22.55 18.82
N SER A 338 1.81 23.78 19.27
CA SER A 338 0.68 24.63 18.91
C SER A 338 1.14 25.97 18.40
N ALA A 339 0.54 26.43 17.31
CA ALA A 339 0.82 27.72 16.70
C ALA A 339 -0.40 28.20 15.91
N GLU A 340 -0.60 29.51 15.88
CA GLU A 340 -1.62 30.11 15.02
C GLU A 340 -1.30 29.83 13.55
N ALA A 341 -2.28 29.30 12.82
CA ALA A 341 -2.32 29.46 11.37
C ALA A 341 -3.35 30.57 11.12
N GLY A 342 -2.88 31.80 11.05
CA GLY A 342 -3.72 32.98 10.85
C GLY A 342 -3.58 33.55 9.44
N ASP A 343 -4.04 34.79 9.25
CA ASP A 343 -3.79 35.56 8.04
C ASP A 343 -2.32 36.03 7.97
N ASP A 344 -2.01 36.97 7.08
CA ASP A 344 -0.66 37.51 6.91
C ASP A 344 -0.04 38.07 8.21
N SER A 345 -0.85 38.43 9.21
CA SER A 345 -0.36 38.89 10.52
C SER A 345 0.28 37.78 11.36
N ALA A 346 -0.01 36.51 11.07
CA ALA A 346 0.48 35.35 11.83
C ALA A 346 1.87 34.84 11.39
N ARG A 347 2.46 35.40 10.33
CA ARG A 347 3.74 34.94 9.74
C ARG A 347 4.94 35.05 10.68
N ASP A 348 4.93 36.05 11.55
CA ASP A 348 5.95 36.24 12.59
C ASP A 348 5.52 35.72 13.97
N ASN A 349 4.39 35.01 14.06
CA ASN A 349 3.95 34.49 15.35
C ASN A 349 4.86 33.35 15.82
N GLY A 350 5.06 33.31 17.14
CA GLY A 350 5.70 32.20 17.81
C GLY A 350 4.78 30.99 17.90
N GLY A 351 5.20 30.01 18.68
CA GLY A 351 4.40 28.83 18.99
C GLY A 351 4.57 28.43 20.45
N HIS A 352 4.05 27.28 20.82
CA HIS A 352 4.29 26.66 22.11
C HIS A 352 4.62 25.19 21.93
N LEU A 353 5.60 24.70 22.69
CA LEU A 353 5.82 23.29 22.94
C LEU A 353 5.27 22.98 24.34
N THR A 354 4.25 22.15 24.43
CA THR A 354 3.70 21.71 25.72
C THR A 354 4.01 20.24 25.91
N ILE A 355 4.84 19.93 26.91
CA ILE A 355 5.27 18.58 27.27
C ILE A 355 4.44 18.12 28.46
N PHE A 356 3.94 16.89 28.39
CA PHE A 356 3.19 16.22 29.45
C PHE A 356 3.98 15.02 29.93
N ASP A 357 4.07 14.86 31.25
CA ASP A 357 4.54 13.59 31.81
C ASP A 357 3.43 12.52 31.80
N LYS A 358 3.77 11.29 32.21
CA LYS A 358 2.81 10.18 32.29
C LYS A 358 1.63 10.42 33.23
N SER A 359 1.74 11.40 34.13
CA SER A 359 0.67 11.84 35.04
C SER A 359 -0.07 13.07 34.50
N GLU A 360 0.17 13.42 33.24
CA GLU A 360 -0.43 14.53 32.50
C GLU A 360 -0.09 15.90 33.08
N LYS A 361 0.95 15.99 33.91
CA LYS A 361 1.44 17.28 34.39
C LYS A 361 2.14 17.99 33.24
N GLN A 362 1.68 19.20 32.96
CA GLN A 362 2.17 20.00 31.85
C GLN A 362 3.39 20.87 32.20
N ARG A 363 4.27 21.03 31.21
CA ARG A 363 5.33 22.03 31.11
C ARG A 363 5.20 22.70 29.75
N SER A 364 4.80 23.97 29.72
CA SER A 364 4.61 24.73 28.48
C SER A 364 5.76 25.70 28.24
N ILE A 365 6.33 25.65 27.04
CA ILE A 365 7.52 26.39 26.64
C ILE A 365 7.12 27.28 25.46
N ALA A 366 7.28 28.60 25.62
CA ALA A 366 7.07 29.55 24.54
C ALA A 366 8.18 29.42 23.49
N LEU A 367 7.80 29.23 22.23
CA LEU A 367 8.73 29.10 21.12
C LEU A 367 9.04 30.47 20.50
N PRO A 368 10.28 30.73 20.06
CA PRO A 368 10.66 31.98 19.43
C PRO A 368 9.83 32.30 18.19
N LYS A 369 9.63 33.59 17.91
CA LYS A 369 9.06 34.08 16.65
C LYS A 369 9.90 33.69 15.44
N THR A 370 9.26 33.64 14.27
CA THR A 370 9.90 33.30 12.98
C THR A 370 11.15 34.14 12.73
N GLU A 371 11.07 35.47 12.83
CA GLU A 371 12.20 36.34 12.51
C GLU A 371 13.42 36.09 13.42
N LYS A 372 13.17 35.73 14.68
CA LYS A 372 14.23 35.40 15.64
C LYS A 372 14.93 34.09 15.29
N ILE A 373 14.19 33.10 14.76
CA ILE A 373 14.78 31.82 14.33
C ILE A 373 15.62 32.01 13.07
N LEU A 374 15.07 32.74 12.09
CA LEU A 374 15.71 32.89 10.78
C LEU A 374 16.78 33.98 10.78
N GLY A 375 16.76 34.89 11.75
CA GLY A 375 17.66 36.04 11.81
C GLY A 375 17.41 37.06 10.70
N ALA A 376 16.21 37.06 10.12
CA ALA A 376 15.80 37.89 9.01
C ALA A 376 14.30 38.21 9.10
N LYS A 377 13.90 39.37 8.57
CA LYS A 377 12.50 39.79 8.51
C LYS A 377 11.71 38.85 7.59
N VAL A 378 10.48 38.49 7.98
CA VAL A 378 9.60 37.75 7.06
C VAL A 378 8.97 38.74 6.10
N VAL A 379 9.19 38.52 4.80
CA VAL A 379 8.59 39.35 3.74
C VAL A 379 7.25 38.78 3.33
N ASP A 380 7.22 37.47 3.02
CA ASP A 380 6.02 36.77 2.58
C ASP A 380 6.07 35.29 2.99
N GLY A 381 4.93 34.60 2.98
CA GLY A 381 4.84 33.18 3.30
C GLY A 381 4.19 32.86 4.64
N GLU A 382 4.78 31.96 5.41
CA GLU A 382 4.14 31.28 6.54
C GLU A 382 4.88 31.49 7.86
N SER A 383 4.28 31.04 8.98
CA SER A 383 5.04 30.84 10.21
C SER A 383 5.95 29.63 10.05
N VAL A 384 7.12 29.63 10.70
CA VAL A 384 7.98 28.43 10.74
C VAL A 384 7.34 27.24 11.44
N TYR A 385 6.21 27.40 12.14
CA TYR A 385 5.52 26.32 12.85
C TYR A 385 4.20 25.89 12.21
N ALA A 386 3.63 26.70 11.34
CA ALA A 386 2.29 26.49 10.82
C ALA A 386 2.14 27.05 9.41
N LYS A 387 1.56 26.25 8.52
CA LYS A 387 1.17 26.65 7.17
C LYS A 387 -0.01 27.62 7.24
N ILE A 388 0.07 28.68 6.44
CA ILE A 388 -1.02 29.64 6.23
C ILE A 388 -1.73 29.32 4.90
N PHE A 389 -0.96 28.87 3.91
CA PHE A 389 -1.44 28.56 2.57
C PHE A 389 -1.40 27.04 2.35
N ASN A 390 -2.44 26.47 1.74
CA ASN A 390 -2.57 25.02 1.56
C ASN A 390 -2.57 24.27 2.92
N ILE A 391 -3.58 24.57 3.75
CA ILE A 391 -3.79 24.08 5.13
C ILE A 391 -4.30 22.63 5.21
N ASP A 392 -3.81 21.82 4.29
CA ASP A 392 -4.39 20.55 3.88
C ASP A 392 -3.42 19.39 4.11
N ASP A 393 -2.13 19.72 4.29
CA ASP A 393 -1.12 18.80 4.79
C ASP A 393 -0.98 18.92 6.31
N PHE A 394 -0.87 17.78 6.98
CA PHE A 394 -0.49 17.72 8.38
C PHE A 394 1.03 17.91 8.54
N ALA A 395 1.46 18.35 9.73
CA ALA A 395 2.87 18.41 10.06
C ALA A 395 3.40 17.05 10.53
N GLU A 396 4.65 16.75 10.20
CA GLU A 396 5.27 15.47 10.56
C GLU A 396 6.00 15.55 11.88
N VAL A 397 5.81 14.52 12.70
CA VAL A 397 6.53 14.29 13.95
C VAL A 397 7.06 12.87 13.93
N ALA A 398 8.36 12.69 14.14
CA ALA A 398 8.98 11.36 14.18
C ALA A 398 10.03 11.25 15.29
N LYS A 399 10.13 10.09 15.92
CA LYS A 399 11.13 9.79 16.97
C LYS A 399 12.47 9.42 16.33
N MET A 400 13.56 9.85 16.96
CA MET A 400 14.94 9.53 16.55
C MET A 400 15.58 8.52 17.52
N ASN A 401 16.66 7.86 17.09
CA ASN A 401 17.32 6.81 17.88
C ASN A 401 17.94 7.31 19.20
N ASP A 402 18.23 8.61 19.29
CA ASP A 402 18.74 9.25 20.52
C ASP A 402 17.63 9.58 21.55
N GLY A 403 16.37 9.23 21.26
CA GLY A 403 15.23 9.49 22.13
C GLY A 403 14.61 10.89 21.96
N THR A 404 15.16 11.72 21.07
CA THR A 404 14.53 12.99 20.69
C THR A 404 13.53 12.81 19.54
N PHE A 405 12.84 13.88 19.17
CA PHE A 405 11.92 13.90 18.03
C PHE A 405 12.33 14.94 17.00
N ILE A 406 11.94 14.73 15.75
CA ILE A 406 11.93 15.78 14.73
C ILE A 406 10.51 16.28 14.51
N PHE A 407 10.37 17.57 14.22
CA PHE A 407 9.14 18.21 13.77
C PHE A 407 9.37 18.90 12.43
N HIS A 408 8.50 18.60 11.45
CA HIS A 408 8.48 19.22 10.14
C HIS A 408 7.10 19.83 9.86
N PRO A 409 6.97 21.16 9.90
CA PRO A 409 5.70 21.86 9.65
C PRO A 409 5.38 22.01 8.16
N GLY A 410 6.33 21.73 7.27
CA GLY A 410 6.16 21.95 5.82
C GLY A 410 6.09 23.41 5.41
N ALA A 411 6.56 24.35 6.24
CA ALA A 411 6.45 25.78 5.97
C ALA A 411 7.35 26.25 4.80
N ALA A 412 6.89 27.28 4.07
CA ALA A 412 7.61 27.98 3.02
C ALA A 412 7.61 29.51 3.27
N ILE A 413 8.80 30.12 3.29
CA ILE A 413 8.98 31.51 3.74
C ILE A 413 9.89 32.28 2.79
N VAL A 414 9.44 33.46 2.35
CA VAL A 414 10.21 34.39 1.53
C VAL A 414 10.86 35.41 2.45
N LEU A 415 12.19 35.54 2.35
CA LEU A 415 12.98 36.42 3.21
C LEU A 415 13.37 37.75 2.53
N ASN A 416 13.34 37.81 1.19
CA ASN A 416 13.56 39.04 0.43
C ASN A 416 12.48 39.21 -0.65
N GLU A 417 12.00 40.43 -0.88
CA GLU A 417 10.98 40.73 -1.89
C GLU A 417 11.44 40.41 -3.33
N GLU A 418 12.76 40.38 -3.56
CA GLU A 418 13.35 40.03 -4.85
C GLU A 418 13.43 38.50 -5.08
N ASP A 419 13.25 37.69 -4.03
CA ASP A 419 13.36 36.24 -4.12
C ASP A 419 12.12 35.64 -4.81
N SER A 420 12.33 35.05 -5.98
CA SER A 420 11.26 34.30 -6.69
C SER A 420 11.01 32.87 -6.15
N VAL A 421 11.70 32.50 -5.06
CA VAL A 421 11.69 31.17 -4.46
C VAL A 421 11.70 31.31 -2.93
N ALA A 422 10.74 30.69 -2.25
CA ALA A 422 10.71 30.64 -0.79
C ALA A 422 11.74 29.66 -0.22
N THR A 423 12.32 29.99 0.93
CA THR A 423 13.10 29.08 1.79
C THR A 423 12.18 28.03 2.39
N LYS A 424 12.59 26.76 2.38
CA LYS A 424 11.79 25.61 2.81
C LYS A 424 12.63 24.62 3.64
N GLY A 425 11.99 23.53 4.06
CA GLY A 425 12.68 22.38 4.65
C GLY A 425 12.99 22.53 6.12
N PHE A 426 12.30 23.43 6.84
CA PHE A 426 12.49 23.64 8.26
C PHE A 426 12.26 22.33 9.04
N LEU A 427 13.26 21.93 9.81
CA LEU A 427 13.22 20.82 10.74
C LEU A 427 13.63 21.30 12.14
N PHE A 428 12.96 20.79 13.16
CA PHE A 428 13.25 21.10 14.56
C PHE A 428 13.46 19.83 15.36
N SER A 429 14.47 19.79 16.23
CA SER A 429 14.71 18.69 17.17
C SER A 429 14.09 19.01 18.52
N ILE A 430 13.35 18.05 19.08
CA ILE A 430 12.61 18.18 20.34
C ILE A 430 13.17 17.19 21.35
N ASP A 431 13.64 17.70 22.49
CA ASP A 431 14.11 16.90 23.61
C ASP A 431 13.18 17.09 24.82
N LEU A 432 12.47 16.03 25.19
CA LEU A 432 11.47 16.06 26.27
C LEU A 432 12.08 16.10 27.68
N ASN A 433 13.41 16.01 27.79
CA ASN A 433 14.15 15.98 29.04
C ASN A 433 15.06 17.21 29.24
N ALA A 434 15.29 18.00 28.19
CA ALA A 434 16.16 19.18 28.25
C ALA A 434 15.54 20.37 29.01
N SER A 435 16.33 21.42 29.27
CA SER A 435 15.85 22.71 29.81
C SER A 435 14.93 23.43 28.81
N ASP A 436 14.25 24.51 29.23
CA ASP A 436 13.29 25.21 28.36
C ASP A 436 13.98 25.79 27.12
N GLU A 437 15.22 26.26 27.27
CA GLU A 437 16.04 26.85 26.22
C GLU A 437 16.55 25.81 25.21
N GLU A 438 16.69 24.55 25.64
CA GLU A 438 17.28 23.47 24.84
C GLU A 438 16.25 22.46 24.33
N ALA A 439 15.02 22.49 24.84
CA ALA A 439 13.96 21.53 24.49
C ALA A 439 13.56 21.58 23.02
N PHE A 440 13.70 22.73 22.35
CA PHE A 440 13.29 22.92 20.96
C PHE A 440 14.39 23.60 20.16
N LYS A 441 15.08 22.83 19.31
CA LYS A 441 16.27 23.27 18.58
C LYS A 441 16.00 23.31 17.08
N TYR A 442 16.28 24.45 16.45
CA TYR A 442 16.22 24.56 15.01
C TYR A 442 17.44 23.89 14.33
N MET A 443 17.18 23.01 13.36
CA MET A 443 18.21 22.32 12.59
C MET A 443 18.52 23.12 11.31
N LYS A 444 19.40 24.13 11.42
CA LYS A 444 19.66 25.08 10.33
C LYS A 444 20.13 24.41 9.03
N GLY A 445 20.84 23.29 9.13
CA GLY A 445 21.30 22.50 7.98
C GLY A 445 20.18 21.88 7.14
N SER A 446 18.93 21.92 7.60
CA SER A 446 17.79 21.38 6.88
C SER A 446 17.25 22.30 5.78
N GLN A 447 17.60 23.59 5.79
CA GLN A 447 17.08 24.59 4.84
C GLN A 447 17.47 24.26 3.41
N TYR A 448 16.56 24.56 2.47
CA TYR A 448 16.89 24.61 1.05
C TYR A 448 16.09 25.70 0.34
N LEU A 449 16.63 26.17 -0.79
CA LEU A 449 16.07 27.22 -1.62
C LEU A 449 15.80 26.68 -3.04
N GLU A 450 14.75 25.89 -3.16
CA GLU A 450 14.35 25.26 -4.43
C GLU A 450 12.86 25.47 -4.72
N ARG A 451 12.46 25.40 -5.99
CA ARG A 451 11.05 25.48 -6.38
C ARG A 451 10.26 24.28 -5.89
N THR A 452 10.85 23.10 -5.94
CA THR A 452 10.24 21.85 -5.50
C THR A 452 10.14 21.82 -3.98
N ALA A 453 8.97 21.47 -3.45
CA ALA A 453 8.73 21.38 -2.01
C ALA A 453 8.70 19.92 -1.55
N LEU A 454 9.65 19.55 -0.70
CA LEU A 454 9.77 18.24 -0.05
C LEU A 454 9.01 18.27 1.29
N PHE A 455 7.70 18.03 1.26
CA PHE A 455 6.84 18.00 2.46
C PHE A 455 6.75 16.62 3.12
N GLY A 456 7.00 15.57 2.33
CA GLY A 456 7.18 14.21 2.77
C GLY A 456 8.31 14.11 3.78
N VAL A 457 8.10 13.45 4.92
CA VAL A 457 9.18 13.10 5.86
C VAL A 457 8.94 11.68 6.37
N SER A 458 9.95 10.83 6.24
CA SER A 458 10.01 9.51 6.89
C SER A 458 11.43 9.25 7.40
N THR A 459 11.59 8.37 8.38
CA THR A 459 12.88 8.16 9.06
C THR A 459 13.01 6.75 9.62
N ASP A 460 14.25 6.25 9.68
CA ASP A 460 14.63 5.05 10.44
C ASP A 460 15.25 5.39 11.82
N GLY A 461 15.20 6.67 12.20
CA GLY A 461 15.74 7.21 13.45
C GLY A 461 17.17 7.74 13.35
N GLU A 462 17.86 7.54 12.22
CA GLU A 462 19.19 8.09 11.91
C GLU A 462 19.25 8.78 10.55
N THR A 463 18.45 8.31 9.61
CA THR A 463 18.34 8.79 8.23
C THR A 463 16.94 9.34 8.02
N ILE A 464 16.86 10.54 7.46
CA ILE A 464 15.61 11.20 7.14
C ILE A 464 15.46 11.25 5.62
N LEU A 465 14.39 10.68 5.11
CA LEU A 465 13.93 10.90 3.74
C LEU A 465 12.99 12.09 3.70
N ARG A 466 13.23 13.01 2.77
CA ARG A 466 12.29 14.06 2.39
C ARG A 466 11.77 13.81 0.98
N SER A 467 10.48 14.03 0.73
CA SER A 467 9.90 13.73 -0.59
C SER A 467 8.76 14.67 -1.00
N THR A 468 8.47 14.74 -2.30
CA THR A 468 7.31 15.45 -2.85
C THR A 468 6.11 14.53 -2.95
N HIS A 469 4.91 14.99 -2.58
CA HIS A 469 3.67 14.30 -2.94
C HIS A 469 2.89 15.00 -4.06
N PHE A 470 3.25 16.22 -4.44
CA PHE A 470 2.71 16.93 -5.62
C PHE A 470 3.81 17.62 -6.42
N GLY A 471 3.50 18.02 -7.65
CA GLY A 471 4.40 18.82 -8.50
C GLY A 471 5.45 18.00 -9.27
N ARG A 472 6.68 18.49 -9.34
CA ARG A 472 7.79 17.84 -10.07
C ARG A 472 8.52 16.92 -9.10
N GLY A 473 8.18 15.63 -9.15
CA GLY A 473 8.65 14.57 -8.24
C GLY A 473 10.09 14.76 -7.77
N GLY A 474 10.32 14.75 -6.46
CA GLY A 474 11.63 14.97 -5.86
C GLY A 474 11.81 14.26 -4.53
N ALA A 475 13.06 13.91 -4.21
CA ALA A 475 13.42 13.31 -2.94
C ALA A 475 14.84 13.71 -2.51
N GLN A 476 15.10 13.66 -1.20
CA GLN A 476 16.39 13.98 -0.61
C GLN A 476 16.63 13.14 0.64
N ILE A 477 17.88 12.75 0.88
CA ILE A 477 18.28 12.05 2.10
C ILE A 477 19.14 12.96 2.97
N LEU A 478 18.77 13.04 4.23
CA LEU A 478 19.55 13.69 5.28
C LEU A 478 20.00 12.64 6.29
N LYS A 479 21.17 12.86 6.87
CA LYS A 479 21.63 12.15 8.07
C LYS A 479 21.34 13.02 9.29
N TYR A 480 20.75 12.43 10.30
CA TYR A 480 20.54 13.03 11.60
C TYR A 480 21.68 12.64 12.56
N ALA A 481 22.24 13.64 13.23
CA ALA A 481 23.24 13.42 14.28
C ALA A 481 23.30 14.63 15.21
N ASN A 482 23.39 14.39 16.52
CA ASN A 482 23.55 15.44 17.54
C ASN A 482 22.47 16.53 17.44
N ARG A 483 21.22 16.12 17.25
CA ARG A 483 20.08 17.06 17.13
C ARG A 483 20.24 18.06 15.98
N ASP A 484 20.86 17.62 14.89
CA ASP A 484 21.02 18.39 13.65
C ASP A 484 21.06 17.45 12.44
N VAL A 485 21.07 18.02 11.23
CA VAL A 485 21.08 17.27 9.98
C VAL A 485 22.19 17.70 9.02
N SER A 486 22.67 16.75 8.23
CA SER A 486 23.56 16.97 7.09
C SER A 486 23.03 16.28 5.85
N VAL A 487 23.19 16.88 4.68
CA VAL A 487 22.79 16.29 3.39
C VAL A 487 23.65 15.06 3.09
N VAL A 488 23.00 13.95 2.73
CA VAL A 488 23.65 12.73 2.22
C VAL A 488 23.50 12.65 0.71
N THR A 489 22.28 12.87 0.24
CA THR A 489 21.92 12.91 -1.18
C THR A 489 21.30 14.26 -1.45
N GLU A 490 21.80 14.97 -2.46
CA GLU A 490 21.16 16.22 -2.91
C GLU A 490 19.72 15.98 -3.37
N SER A 491 18.93 17.05 -3.47
CA SER A 491 17.58 16.98 -4.03
C SER A 491 17.66 16.44 -5.45
N ILE A 492 17.04 15.27 -5.70
CA ILE A 492 16.99 14.66 -7.03
C ILE A 492 15.55 14.53 -7.52
N GLN A 493 15.38 14.65 -8.83
CA GLN A 493 14.14 14.24 -9.50
C GLN A 493 14.24 12.76 -9.86
N LEU A 494 13.26 11.97 -9.43
CA LEU A 494 13.24 10.53 -9.69
C LEU A 494 12.66 10.25 -11.07
N SER A 495 13.41 9.52 -11.90
CA SER A 495 12.87 8.91 -13.11
C SER A 495 12.04 7.67 -12.74
N GLY A 496 10.73 7.69 -12.96
CA GLY A 496 9.85 6.53 -12.72
C GLY A 496 9.38 6.34 -11.27
N GLY A 497 9.41 7.41 -10.45
CA GLY A 497 8.95 7.43 -9.05
C GLY A 497 8.35 8.79 -8.69
N GLU A 498 7.52 9.32 -9.58
CA GLU A 498 7.01 10.69 -9.50
C GLU A 498 5.80 10.74 -8.54
N LEU A 499 5.78 11.68 -7.60
CA LEU A 499 4.72 11.88 -6.60
C LEU A 499 4.58 10.74 -5.58
N TRP A 500 5.18 10.95 -4.41
CA TRP A 500 5.17 10.02 -3.29
C TRP A 500 3.84 10.10 -2.54
N ALA A 501 3.13 8.98 -2.41
CA ALA A 501 1.97 8.91 -1.53
C ALA A 501 2.34 8.51 -0.09
N GLY A 502 3.48 7.84 0.09
CA GLY A 502 4.04 7.44 1.38
C GLY A 502 5.37 6.70 1.22
N SER A 503 6.07 6.47 2.33
CA SER A 503 7.37 5.78 2.32
C SER A 503 7.70 5.11 3.66
N VAL A 504 8.42 4.00 3.63
CA VAL A 504 8.85 3.28 4.84
C VAL A 504 10.29 2.82 4.70
N PHE A 505 11.10 2.98 5.73
CA PHE A 505 12.39 2.30 5.82
C PHE A 505 12.17 0.86 6.29
N HIS A 506 12.66 -0.11 5.52
CA HIS A 506 12.51 -1.53 5.84
C HIS A 506 13.68 -2.34 5.26
N ASP A 507 14.27 -3.21 6.06
CA ASP A 507 15.40 -4.08 5.67
C ASP A 507 16.55 -3.33 4.98
N GLY A 508 16.89 -2.13 5.49
CA GLY A 508 17.96 -1.29 4.94
C GLY A 508 17.65 -0.67 3.58
N LYS A 509 16.39 -0.70 3.14
CA LYS A 509 15.88 -0.05 1.93
C LYS A 509 14.83 0.99 2.28
N ILE A 510 14.59 1.89 1.33
CA ILE A 510 13.41 2.75 1.34
C ILE A 510 12.38 2.08 0.45
N VAL A 511 11.19 1.82 0.97
CA VAL A 511 10.03 1.39 0.18
C VAL A 511 9.17 2.61 -0.08
N GLN A 512 9.05 3.02 -1.34
CA GLN A 512 8.21 4.12 -1.79
C GLN A 512 6.88 3.58 -2.28
N LEU A 513 5.78 4.28 -1.95
CA LEU A 513 4.56 4.23 -2.74
C LEU A 513 4.57 5.36 -3.77
N ASP A 514 4.82 4.99 -5.03
CA ASP A 514 4.70 5.88 -6.20
C ASP A 514 3.22 6.03 -6.50
N GLY A 515 2.63 7.12 -6.05
CA GLY A 515 1.21 7.38 -6.17
C GLY A 515 0.79 7.82 -7.57
N LYS A 516 1.71 8.25 -8.43
CA LYS A 516 1.38 8.57 -9.82
C LYS A 516 1.19 7.31 -10.66
N ASN A 517 2.11 6.36 -10.54
CA ASN A 517 2.15 5.16 -11.38
C ASN A 517 1.53 3.93 -10.68
N GLY A 518 1.35 3.97 -9.36
CA GLY A 518 0.74 2.89 -8.57
C GLY A 518 1.70 1.73 -8.31
N ASN A 519 2.95 2.05 -7.95
CA ASN A 519 3.98 1.06 -7.69
C ASN A 519 4.50 1.14 -6.24
N LEU A 520 4.85 -0.01 -5.68
CA LEU A 520 5.82 -0.09 -4.61
C LEU A 520 7.22 -0.18 -5.22
N ASN A 521 8.09 0.77 -4.91
CA ASN A 521 9.48 0.79 -5.35
C ASN A 521 10.40 0.56 -4.15
N TRP A 522 11.41 -0.30 -4.28
CA TRP A 522 12.50 -0.45 -3.31
C TRP A 522 13.69 0.34 -3.81
N LEU A 523 14.08 1.34 -3.05
CA LEU A 523 15.15 2.28 -3.37
C LEU A 523 16.34 2.04 -2.46
N ASN A 524 17.52 2.22 -3.03
CA ASN A 524 18.76 2.29 -2.25
C ASN A 524 18.81 3.62 -1.48
N PRO A 525 18.97 3.62 -0.15
CA PRO A 525 19.02 4.87 0.62
C PRO A 525 20.26 5.74 0.32
N ALA A 526 21.32 5.19 -0.27
CA ALA A 526 22.54 5.95 -0.57
C ALA A 526 22.39 6.84 -1.82
N ASP A 527 21.60 6.43 -2.81
CA ASP A 527 21.49 7.14 -4.10
C ASP A 527 20.07 7.20 -4.69
N LEU A 528 19.08 6.68 -3.95
CA LEU A 528 17.67 6.64 -4.32
C LEU A 528 17.39 5.95 -5.67
N LYS A 529 18.29 5.08 -6.15
CA LYS A 529 17.98 4.27 -7.34
C LYS A 529 16.95 3.20 -7.00
N VAL A 530 15.96 3.06 -7.87
CA VAL A 530 14.97 1.97 -7.82
C VAL A 530 15.67 0.67 -8.20
N GLU A 531 15.70 -0.28 -7.27
CA GLU A 531 16.28 -1.61 -7.45
C GLU A 531 15.23 -2.66 -7.81
N LYS A 532 13.98 -2.44 -7.36
CA LYS A 532 12.85 -3.32 -7.60
C LYS A 532 11.57 -2.49 -7.62
N SER A 533 10.66 -2.83 -8.52
CA SER A 533 9.31 -2.28 -8.58
C SER A 533 8.26 -3.38 -8.53
N LEU A 534 7.14 -3.10 -7.90
CA LEU A 534 5.96 -3.95 -7.86
C LEU A 534 4.72 -3.09 -8.10
N PRO A 535 4.08 -3.21 -9.27
CA PRO A 535 2.77 -2.60 -9.51
C PRO A 535 1.73 -3.18 -8.57
N ILE A 536 0.93 -2.31 -7.95
CA ILE A 536 -0.14 -2.70 -7.04
C ILE A 536 -1.50 -2.28 -7.60
N THR A 537 -2.53 -3.05 -7.28
CA THR A 537 -3.91 -2.75 -7.71
C THR A 537 -4.36 -1.43 -7.13
N ASN A 538 -4.93 -0.54 -7.95
CA ASN A 538 -5.48 0.74 -7.49
C ASN A 538 -4.47 1.62 -6.72
N GLY A 539 -3.16 1.49 -7.02
CA GLY A 539 -2.13 2.30 -6.36
C GLY A 539 -2.00 3.73 -6.90
N ARG A 540 -2.66 4.03 -8.01
CA ARG A 540 -2.58 5.33 -8.69
C ARG A 540 -3.41 6.41 -8.01
N GLU A 541 -3.06 7.66 -8.31
CA GLU A 541 -3.70 8.87 -7.80
C GLU A 541 -3.65 8.99 -6.27
N THR A 542 -2.95 8.06 -5.60
CA THR A 542 -2.81 8.05 -4.15
C THR A 542 -1.97 9.21 -3.62
N SER A 543 -1.26 9.92 -4.51
CA SER A 543 -0.50 11.13 -4.18
C SER A 543 -1.33 12.41 -4.17
N ASN A 544 -2.59 12.38 -4.65
CA ASN A 544 -3.47 13.56 -4.69
C ASN A 544 -3.73 14.14 -3.29
N ARG A 545 -3.72 13.26 -2.29
CA ARG A 545 -3.83 13.60 -0.87
C ARG A 545 -2.82 12.78 -0.10
N ARG A 546 -2.11 13.41 0.84
CA ARG A 546 -1.18 12.69 1.71
C ARG A 546 -1.92 12.11 2.92
N HIS A 547 -1.94 10.78 3.01
CA HIS A 547 -2.56 10.04 4.13
C HIS A 547 -1.56 9.61 5.21
N GLY A 548 -0.30 10.01 5.07
CA GLY A 548 0.82 9.49 5.87
C GLY A 548 1.46 8.26 5.24
N ASP A 549 2.50 7.77 5.92
CA ASP A 549 3.22 6.60 5.48
C ASP A 549 2.41 5.32 5.72
N PHE A 550 2.56 4.37 4.79
CA PHE A 550 1.99 3.04 4.92
C PHE A 550 2.76 2.22 5.96
N LEU A 551 2.31 0.98 6.25
CA LEU A 551 2.95 0.15 7.26
C LEU A 551 3.64 -1.06 6.65
N ILE A 552 4.79 -1.45 7.20
CA ILE A 552 5.38 -2.77 7.01
C ILE A 552 5.59 -3.38 8.39
N ASN A 553 4.93 -4.50 8.67
CA ASN A 553 5.08 -5.16 9.97
C ASN A 553 6.39 -5.99 10.03
N LYS A 554 6.70 -6.51 11.22
CA LYS A 554 7.88 -7.37 11.45
C LYS A 554 7.95 -8.64 10.59
N ASN A 555 6.80 -9.11 10.09
CA ASN A 555 6.75 -10.28 9.20
C ASN A 555 7.05 -9.90 7.74
N GLY A 556 7.08 -8.60 7.43
CA GLY A 556 7.22 -8.08 6.07
C GLY A 556 5.89 -7.96 5.32
N ASP A 557 4.75 -8.11 6.01
CA ASP A 557 3.46 -7.78 5.41
C ASP A 557 3.35 -6.27 5.26
N VAL A 558 2.92 -5.83 4.08
CA VAL A 558 2.74 -4.43 3.73
C VAL A 558 1.27 -4.07 3.81
N TYR A 559 0.92 -3.02 4.55
CA TYR A 559 -0.42 -2.46 4.61
C TYR A 559 -0.39 -1.09 3.94
N VAL A 560 -0.74 -1.07 2.66
CA VAL A 560 -0.55 0.06 1.75
C VAL A 560 -1.87 0.70 1.38
N GLN A 561 -1.89 2.04 1.28
CA GLN A 561 -3.05 2.75 0.76
C GLN A 561 -3.20 2.57 -0.74
N THR A 562 -4.46 2.45 -1.15
CA THR A 562 -4.93 2.37 -2.53
C THR A 562 -6.17 3.24 -2.64
N LEU A 563 -6.55 3.62 -3.86
CA LEU A 563 -7.68 4.52 -4.12
C LEU A 563 -8.79 3.75 -4.85
N ASP A 564 -10.00 3.72 -4.28
CA ASP A 564 -11.17 3.15 -4.93
C ASP A 564 -12.16 4.24 -5.37
N GLU A 565 -12.35 4.35 -6.67
CA GLU A 565 -13.31 5.25 -7.32
C GLU A 565 -14.48 4.50 -7.99
N SER A 566 -14.57 3.18 -7.76
CA SER A 566 -15.51 2.30 -8.44
C SER A 566 -16.90 2.25 -7.80
N THR A 567 -17.13 2.99 -6.71
CA THR A 567 -18.40 3.06 -5.95
C THR A 567 -19.57 3.65 -6.74
N GLY A 568 -19.30 4.42 -7.79
CA GLY A 568 -20.31 4.99 -8.68
C GLY A 568 -21.01 6.25 -8.13
N ASP A 569 -20.58 6.75 -6.99
CA ASP A 569 -21.03 8.00 -6.35
C ASP A 569 -20.16 9.22 -6.73
N LEU A 570 -19.25 9.04 -7.70
CA LEU A 570 -18.28 10.05 -8.15
C LEU A 570 -17.29 10.49 -7.06
N LYS A 571 -17.17 9.72 -5.97
CA LYS A 571 -16.19 9.93 -4.91
C LYS A 571 -15.06 8.93 -5.01
N GLU A 572 -13.91 9.34 -4.51
CA GLU A 572 -12.74 8.51 -4.30
C GLU A 572 -12.72 8.09 -2.83
N TYR A 573 -12.28 6.88 -2.53
CA TYR A 573 -12.16 6.37 -1.16
C TYR A 573 -10.78 5.82 -0.89
N TYR A 574 -10.27 6.11 0.31
CA TYR A 574 -9.06 5.47 0.82
C TYR A 574 -9.36 4.00 1.08
N VAL A 575 -8.53 3.11 0.54
CA VAL A 575 -8.60 1.68 0.78
C VAL A 575 -7.26 1.18 1.29
N LEU A 576 -7.27 0.61 2.49
CA LEU A 576 -6.13 -0.12 3.03
C LEU A 576 -6.09 -1.52 2.42
N THR A 577 -4.96 -1.86 1.82
CA THR A 577 -4.71 -3.15 1.18
C THR A 577 -3.54 -3.83 1.86
N ARG A 578 -3.72 -5.09 2.26
CA ARG A 578 -2.63 -5.92 2.78
C ARG A 578 -1.95 -6.68 1.64
N MET A 579 -0.63 -6.72 1.65
CA MET A 579 0.17 -7.60 0.81
C MET A 579 1.05 -8.50 1.69
N THR A 580 0.97 -9.81 1.49
CA THR A 580 1.70 -10.79 2.31
C THR A 580 2.88 -11.37 1.54
N ASP A 581 4.04 -11.48 2.20
CA ASP A 581 5.22 -12.10 1.62
C ASP A 581 5.09 -13.63 1.65
N MET A 582 4.76 -14.21 0.51
CA MET A 582 4.55 -15.65 0.37
C MET A 582 5.84 -16.48 0.36
N SER A 583 7.01 -15.84 0.41
CA SER A 583 8.28 -16.54 0.61
C SER A 583 8.48 -16.97 2.06
N LYS A 584 7.77 -16.35 3.00
CA LYS A 584 7.86 -16.64 4.43
C LYS A 584 6.78 -17.65 4.83
N PRO A 585 7.05 -18.56 5.79
CA PRO A 585 6.03 -19.46 6.32
C PRO A 585 4.85 -18.65 6.86
N PRO A 586 3.60 -19.14 6.77
CA PRO A 586 2.47 -18.50 7.42
C PRO A 586 2.80 -18.27 8.89
N ALA A 587 2.58 -17.04 9.39
CA ALA A 587 2.73 -16.77 10.81
C ALA A 587 1.91 -17.80 11.60
N ALA A 588 2.56 -18.47 12.55
CA ALA A 588 1.89 -19.46 13.38
C ALA A 588 0.73 -18.77 14.11
N LYS A 589 -0.52 -19.16 13.83
CA LYS A 589 -1.66 -18.64 14.57
C LYS A 589 -1.45 -18.93 16.06
N PRO A 590 -1.73 -17.99 16.97
CA PRO A 590 -1.51 -18.15 18.41
C PRO A 590 -2.40 -19.23 19.06
N ASP A 591 -3.28 -19.90 18.30
CA ASP A 591 -4.17 -20.97 18.75
C ASP A 591 -3.44 -22.19 19.35
N ASN A 592 -2.11 -22.30 19.18
CA ASN A 592 -1.33 -23.33 19.85
C ASN A 592 -1.44 -23.27 21.39
N GLU A 593 -1.59 -22.09 22.01
CA GLU A 593 -1.82 -22.01 23.45
C GLU A 593 -3.17 -22.59 23.88
N ASN A 594 -4.23 -22.36 23.10
CA ASN A 594 -5.55 -22.94 23.37
C ASN A 594 -5.53 -24.46 23.18
N ARG A 595 -4.81 -24.94 22.16
CA ARG A 595 -4.66 -26.38 21.89
C ARG A 595 -3.80 -27.08 22.94
N LEU A 596 -2.77 -26.44 23.47
CA LEU A 596 -1.98 -26.92 24.61
C LEU A 596 -2.83 -26.98 25.89
N LYS A 597 -3.59 -25.93 26.18
CA LYS A 597 -4.55 -25.90 27.31
C LYS A 597 -5.63 -26.97 27.16
N GLU A 598 -6.07 -27.28 25.94
CA GLU A 598 -7.03 -28.35 25.65
C GLU A 598 -6.43 -29.74 25.88
N ILE A 599 -5.16 -29.96 25.50
CA ILE A 599 -4.41 -31.20 25.81
C ILE A 599 -4.25 -31.37 27.33
N GLU A 600 -3.83 -30.32 28.05
CA GLU A 600 -3.71 -30.35 29.52
C GLU A 600 -5.05 -30.65 30.19
N ARG A 601 -6.15 -30.07 29.66
CA ARG A 601 -7.52 -30.38 30.13
C ARG A 601 -7.85 -31.85 29.94
N LEU A 602 -7.58 -32.40 28.76
CA LEU A 602 -7.82 -33.81 28.43
C LEU A 602 -6.94 -34.77 29.23
N GLU A 603 -5.72 -34.37 29.60
CA GLU A 603 -4.85 -35.15 30.50
C GLU A 603 -5.33 -35.10 31.95
N SER A 604 -5.78 -33.94 32.43
CA SER A 604 -6.35 -33.81 33.78
C SER A 604 -7.64 -34.63 33.96
N ASP A 605 -8.46 -34.76 32.90
CA ASP A 605 -9.70 -35.55 32.92
C ASP A 605 -9.48 -37.07 32.96
N LYS A 606 -8.26 -37.57 32.66
CA LYS A 606 -7.92 -39.00 32.85
C LYS A 606 -7.88 -39.42 34.34
N THR A 607 -7.83 -38.46 35.26
CA THR A 607 -7.83 -38.74 36.71
C THR A 607 -9.23 -38.88 37.31
N LYS A 608 -10.29 -38.66 36.53
CA LYS A 608 -11.68 -38.90 36.94
C LYS A 608 -12.23 -40.15 36.25
N PRO A 609 -12.95 -41.03 36.96
CA PRO A 609 -13.63 -42.16 36.34
C PRO A 609 -14.81 -41.65 35.50
N SER A 610 -14.62 -41.59 34.17
CA SER A 610 -15.68 -41.30 33.20
C SER A 610 -16.04 -42.56 32.40
N THR A 611 -17.34 -42.72 32.15
CA THR A 611 -18.01 -43.85 31.49
C THR A 611 -17.99 -43.80 29.96
N SER A 612 -17.23 -42.92 29.32
CA SER A 612 -17.07 -42.90 27.85
C SER A 612 -15.85 -43.69 27.37
N GLY A 613 -15.99 -44.39 26.24
CA GLY A 613 -15.06 -45.41 25.77
C GLY A 613 -13.64 -44.88 25.51
N LYS A 614 -12.64 -45.56 26.10
CA LYS A 614 -11.20 -45.26 25.97
C LYS A 614 -10.71 -45.01 24.54
N ALA A 615 -11.33 -45.65 23.53
CA ALA A 615 -10.92 -45.52 22.13
C ALA A 615 -11.21 -44.13 21.53
N GLU A 616 -12.29 -43.47 21.94
CA GLU A 616 -12.70 -42.18 21.38
C GLU A 616 -11.83 -41.02 21.90
N GLN A 617 -11.41 -41.08 23.17
CA GLN A 617 -10.44 -40.14 23.73
C GLN A 617 -9.04 -40.32 23.14
N ILE A 618 -8.60 -41.56 22.90
CA ILE A 618 -7.30 -41.85 22.27
C ILE A 618 -7.27 -41.31 20.83
N GLY A 619 -8.36 -41.46 20.07
CA GLY A 619 -8.49 -40.92 18.72
C GLY A 619 -8.39 -39.39 18.67
N LYS A 620 -9.03 -38.68 19.61
CA LYS A 620 -8.94 -37.22 19.71
C LYS A 620 -7.54 -36.73 20.08
N ILE A 621 -6.87 -37.38 21.03
CA ILE A 621 -5.50 -37.02 21.44
C ILE A 621 -4.52 -37.25 20.28
N ILE A 622 -4.63 -38.36 19.55
CA ILE A 622 -3.77 -38.65 18.38
C ILE A 622 -4.00 -37.62 17.27
N GLY A 623 -5.25 -37.24 16.99
CA GLY A 623 -5.57 -36.20 15.99
C GLY A 623 -4.97 -34.84 16.33
N ILE A 624 -4.96 -34.46 17.62
CA ILE A 624 -4.38 -33.20 18.09
C ILE A 624 -2.84 -33.24 18.02
N VAL A 625 -2.21 -34.32 18.49
CA VAL A 625 -0.74 -34.48 18.48
C VAL A 625 -0.17 -34.52 17.05
N LEU A 626 -0.85 -35.19 16.11
CA LEU A 626 -0.46 -35.18 14.70
C LEU A 626 -0.63 -33.80 14.06
N GLY A 627 -1.66 -33.04 14.46
CA GLY A 627 -1.85 -31.66 14.03
C GLY A 627 -0.77 -30.69 14.52
N VAL A 628 -0.15 -30.95 15.68
CA VAL A 628 0.96 -30.15 16.23
C VAL A 628 2.30 -30.54 15.61
N LEU A 629 2.55 -31.85 15.39
CA LEU A 629 3.79 -32.35 14.79
C LEU A 629 3.92 -32.01 13.30
N GLY A 630 2.80 -31.82 12.58
CA GLY A 630 2.81 -31.34 11.19
C GLY A 630 3.35 -29.92 11.00
N GLY A 631 3.48 -29.14 12.08
CA GLY A 631 3.97 -27.75 12.05
C GLY A 631 5.36 -27.51 12.65
N LEU A 632 6.01 -28.52 13.27
CA LEU A 632 7.28 -28.36 13.98
C LEU A 632 8.22 -29.54 13.70
N SER A 633 9.17 -29.36 12.78
CA SER A 633 10.15 -30.39 12.39
C SER A 633 11.25 -30.66 13.43
N VAL A 634 11.28 -29.95 14.57
CA VAL A 634 12.40 -30.00 15.53
C VAL A 634 12.05 -30.72 16.85
N LEU A 635 10.78 -31.06 17.12
CA LEU A 635 10.36 -31.70 18.37
C LEU A 635 10.22 -33.24 18.32
N SER A 636 10.49 -33.86 17.17
CA SER A 636 10.26 -35.30 16.94
C SER A 636 11.08 -36.22 17.85
N PHE A 637 12.21 -35.76 18.41
CA PHE A 637 13.10 -36.61 19.23
C PHE A 637 12.61 -36.77 20.68
N PHE A 638 11.96 -35.76 21.26
CA PHE A 638 11.45 -35.83 22.64
C PHE A 638 10.21 -36.71 22.75
N PHE A 639 9.32 -36.67 21.76
CA PHE A 639 8.07 -37.45 21.79
C PHE A 639 8.23 -38.91 21.40
N GLN A 640 9.26 -39.28 20.61
CA GLN A 640 9.52 -40.69 20.27
C GLN A 640 9.82 -41.55 21.50
N ASN A 641 10.51 -41.00 22.51
CA ASN A 641 10.81 -41.72 23.74
C ASN A 641 9.59 -41.88 24.66
N HIS A 642 8.68 -40.91 24.70
CA HIS A 642 7.46 -41.01 25.48
C HIS A 642 6.41 -41.93 24.86
N ILE A 643 6.32 -41.97 23.52
CA ILE A 643 5.40 -42.88 22.83
C ILE A 643 5.81 -44.35 23.01
N ARG A 644 7.12 -44.67 23.05
CA ARG A 644 7.61 -46.03 23.37
C ARG A 644 7.23 -46.46 24.79
N SER A 645 7.40 -45.56 25.76
CA SER A 645 6.96 -45.80 27.15
C SER A 645 5.44 -45.97 27.27
N PHE A 646 4.64 -45.33 26.40
CA PHE A 646 3.18 -45.42 26.42
C PHE A 646 2.63 -46.66 25.70
N LEU A 647 3.37 -47.19 24.72
CA LEU A 647 3.02 -48.41 23.96
C LEU A 647 3.61 -49.70 24.55
N GLY A 648 4.50 -49.62 25.54
CA GLY A 648 5.12 -50.80 26.15
C GLY A 648 6.04 -51.57 25.19
N LEU A 649 6.72 -50.86 24.28
CA LEU A 649 7.70 -51.41 23.32
C LEU A 649 9.13 -50.97 23.64
#